data_AF-A0A0P7ZC91-F1
#
_entry.id   AF-A0A0P7ZC91-F1
#
_cell.length_a   1.000
_cell.length_b   1.000
_cell.length_c   1.000
_cell.angle_alpha   90.00
_cell.angle_beta   90.00
_cell.angle_gamma   90.00
#
_symmetry.space_group_name_H-M   'P 1'
#
loop_
_entity.id
_entity.type
_entity.pdbx_description
1 polymer ?
#
loop_
_entity_poly.entity_id
_entity_poly.type
_entity_poly.pdbx_seq_one_letter_code
_entity_poly.pdbx_strand_id
1 'polypeptide(L)'
;MVDSWIISSLAPTQRIEGPRLDSLRITYSTEGAVIPRVYGRMRMGGNIIWATDFREETKTTTQGGGKGGGGGGKVKTTEYLYYASFAVALCEGPITGIGRIWADGKLLDTAGITWRWYPGDEAQTADPFIVAKMGAANTPAYRGTAYVVFEELPLGNYGNRLPQLSFEVFRPLADPDTAEGLTQAVTMIPASGEFTYATQGIRKGSGGAQIPENLNALSDTADMVVALDRLQAMAPKVESVSLVVAWFGNDLRAGDCTIRPGVEVPEKTTSPQTWLVNGVDRSAAHLVSRDDQDRPVYGGTPADFAVVQTIKEMKARGLRVTFYPFILMDVPPGNTLPNPYSDNTAEMGQPAFPWRGRITCSPAADYAGSVDKTATALSQVADFFGSASPSDFVVSGETVSWIGAADDWGLRRMVLHYAHLCAATGGVDAFLIGTEMPGLTTIRSGAATYPAVQAFRDLLADVRSILGPGAKIGYAADWSEYFGHQPGDGSGDVFFHLDPLWADTNTDFIGIDNYMPLSDWRDGFDHLDAAEGWPAIYDRAYLQGNIAGGEGFDWFYASAADRSAQVRSPISDGAAGKPWVFRYKDLRAWWSSAHYDRPGGVESGTPTAWAPQSKPIWFTELGCPAIDRGTNQPNVFFDPKSSESFVPYFSRGWRDDAIQRAYLEATYLFWGEAANNPLSSVYGGHMVNVPECAAWTWDARPYPFFPALTDVWTDGGNWRLGHWLTGRLGAVSLAALVRHLCLRAGLPEDRIDVTGLWGAVEG
;
A
#
# COMPACT_ATOMS: atom_id res chain seq x y z
N MET A 1 17.73 -32.80 -5.14
CA MET A 1 18.82 -33.65 -4.61
C MET A 1 19.43 -33.08 -3.33
N VAL A 2 19.59 -31.75 -3.20
CA VAL A 2 20.15 -31.11 -1.99
C VAL A 2 19.19 -31.15 -0.79
N ASP A 3 17.89 -30.92 -1.00
CA ASP A 3 16.89 -30.91 0.08
C ASP A 3 16.72 -32.27 0.77
N SER A 4 16.81 -33.37 0.01
CA SER A 4 16.79 -34.74 0.54
C SER A 4 18.00 -35.03 1.43
N TRP A 5 19.15 -34.42 1.15
CA TRP A 5 20.36 -34.58 1.96
C TRP A 5 20.26 -33.79 3.27
N ILE A 6 19.71 -32.57 3.21
CA ILE A 6 19.51 -31.72 4.40
C ILE A 6 18.46 -32.34 5.32
N ILE A 7 17.32 -32.79 4.80
CA ILE A 7 16.26 -33.44 5.60
C ILE A 7 16.75 -34.78 6.19
N SER A 8 17.51 -35.57 5.40
CA SER A 8 18.13 -36.81 5.88
C SER A 8 19.19 -36.58 6.96
N SER A 9 19.80 -35.39 7.03
CA SER A 9 20.80 -35.06 8.05
C SER A 9 20.19 -34.62 9.39
N LEU A 10 18.88 -34.30 9.42
CA LEU A 10 18.18 -33.75 10.57
C LEU A 10 17.31 -34.77 11.34
N ALA A 11 17.18 -36.02 10.87
CA ALA A 11 16.46 -37.08 11.58
C ALA A 11 17.10 -38.47 11.36
N PRO A 12 17.31 -39.30 12.41
CA PRO A 12 17.91 -40.62 12.25
C PRO A 12 16.89 -41.62 11.67
N THR A 13 17.16 -42.08 10.44
CA THR A 13 16.53 -43.23 9.76
C THR A 13 14.99 -43.21 9.65
N GLN A 14 14.47 -42.34 8.78
CA GLN A 14 13.21 -42.60 8.07
C GLN A 14 13.48 -42.57 6.56
N ARG A 15 13.11 -43.65 5.88
CA ARG A 15 13.14 -43.72 4.41
C ARG A 15 11.85 -43.08 3.90
N ILE A 16 11.90 -41.78 3.63
CA ILE A 16 10.81 -41.02 3.03
C ILE A 16 11.13 -40.85 1.55
N GLU A 17 10.31 -41.42 0.67
CA GLU A 17 10.34 -41.07 -0.75
C GLU A 17 9.74 -39.67 -0.91
N GLY A 18 10.59 -38.68 -1.23
CA GLY A 18 10.16 -37.30 -1.44
C GLY A 18 9.42 -37.10 -2.77
N PRO A 19 8.66 -36.00 -2.93
CA PRO A 19 8.01 -35.67 -4.19
C PRO A 19 9.04 -35.59 -5.33
N ARG A 20 8.74 -36.26 -6.45
CA ARG A 20 9.54 -36.10 -7.67
C ARG A 20 9.33 -34.69 -8.21
N LEU A 21 10.42 -34.03 -8.60
CA LEU A 21 10.36 -32.82 -9.43
C LEU A 21 9.71 -33.20 -10.76
N ASP A 22 8.43 -32.91 -10.90
CA ASP A 22 7.76 -32.94 -12.20
C ASP A 22 8.25 -31.68 -12.94
N SER A 23 9.39 -31.82 -13.62
CA SER A 23 9.96 -30.75 -14.46
C SER A 23 9.03 -30.35 -15.61
N LEU A 24 7.95 -31.11 -15.82
CA LEU A 24 6.85 -30.81 -16.71
C LEU A 24 5.54 -30.80 -15.90
N ARG A 25 4.95 -29.62 -15.73
CA ARG A 25 3.61 -29.43 -15.13
C ARG A 25 2.57 -29.79 -16.18
N ILE A 26 2.21 -31.07 -16.24
CA ILE A 26 1.33 -31.66 -17.27
C ILE A 26 -0.12 -31.63 -16.78
N THR A 27 -1.04 -31.30 -17.67
CA THR A 27 -2.47 -31.58 -17.52
C THR A 27 -2.71 -33.07 -17.78
N TYR A 28 -3.21 -33.77 -16.76
CA TYR A 28 -3.57 -35.18 -16.88
C TYR A 28 -5.05 -35.35 -17.27
N SER A 29 -5.42 -36.56 -17.67
CA SER A 29 -6.82 -37.01 -17.83
C SER A 29 -6.92 -38.44 -17.31
N THR A 30 -6.51 -38.64 -16.06
CA THR A 30 -6.28 -39.97 -15.49
C THR A 30 -7.08 -40.15 -14.20
N GLU A 31 -7.84 -41.24 -14.13
CA GLU A 31 -8.50 -41.67 -12.90
C GLU A 31 -7.46 -42.16 -11.88
N GLY A 32 -7.65 -41.83 -10.60
CA GLY A 32 -6.71 -42.19 -9.52
C GLY A 32 -5.56 -41.19 -9.32
N ALA A 33 -5.52 -40.09 -10.08
CA ALA A 33 -4.62 -38.98 -9.77
C ALA A 33 -4.97 -38.35 -8.41
N VAL A 34 -3.95 -37.96 -7.65
CA VAL A 34 -4.15 -37.30 -6.35
C VAL A 34 -4.75 -35.90 -6.54
N ILE A 35 -5.63 -35.49 -5.62
CA ILE A 35 -6.07 -34.10 -5.54
C ILE A 35 -4.98 -33.33 -4.76
N PRO A 36 -4.25 -32.41 -5.41
CA PRO A 36 -3.19 -31.68 -4.74
C PRO A 36 -3.75 -30.65 -3.77
N ARG A 37 -2.90 -30.21 -2.84
CA ARG A 37 -3.17 -29.09 -1.92
C ARG A 37 -2.15 -28.00 -2.20
N VAL A 38 -2.61 -26.76 -2.14
CA VAL A 38 -1.79 -25.57 -2.34
C VAL A 38 -2.01 -24.64 -1.17
N TYR A 39 -0.96 -23.96 -0.74
CA TYR A 39 -1.01 -22.93 0.27
C TYR A 39 -0.13 -21.78 -0.20
N GLY A 40 -0.65 -20.57 -0.22
CA GLY A 40 0.00 -19.40 -0.80
C GLY A 40 -0.30 -19.26 -2.30
N ARG A 41 0.69 -18.85 -3.08
CA ARG A 41 0.63 -18.63 -4.52
C ARG A 41 1.53 -19.61 -5.25
N MET A 42 0.92 -20.56 -5.95
CA MET A 42 1.65 -21.58 -6.70
C MET A 42 1.14 -21.74 -8.13
N ARG A 43 2.05 -21.91 -9.09
CA ARG A 43 1.68 -22.33 -10.44
C ARG A 43 1.62 -23.85 -10.53
N MET A 44 0.45 -24.39 -10.88
CA MET A 44 0.23 -25.84 -10.96
C MET A 44 -0.47 -26.26 -12.26
N GLY A 45 -0.26 -27.51 -12.67
CA GLY A 45 -1.12 -28.15 -13.68
C GLY A 45 -2.46 -28.56 -13.07
N GLY A 46 -3.38 -29.05 -13.90
CA GLY A 46 -4.65 -29.60 -13.44
C GLY A 46 -4.96 -30.97 -14.05
N ASN A 47 -6.12 -31.53 -13.71
CA ASN A 47 -6.60 -32.80 -14.26
C ASN A 47 -7.94 -32.56 -14.96
N ILE A 48 -8.11 -33.02 -16.20
CA ILE A 48 -9.39 -32.89 -16.92
C ILE A 48 -10.42 -33.80 -16.25
N ILE A 49 -11.53 -33.21 -15.81
CA ILE A 49 -12.64 -33.91 -15.13
C ILE A 49 -13.91 -34.00 -15.97
N TRP A 50 -14.00 -33.20 -17.03
CA TRP A 50 -15.09 -33.21 -17.98
C TRP A 50 -14.64 -32.62 -19.31
N ALA A 51 -15.10 -33.17 -20.43
CA ALA A 51 -14.87 -32.61 -21.76
C ALA A 51 -15.99 -33.03 -22.71
N THR A 52 -16.29 -32.20 -23.71
CA THR A 52 -17.14 -32.57 -24.85
C THR A 52 -16.29 -33.10 -26.01
N ASP A 53 -16.94 -33.69 -27.01
CA ASP A 53 -16.32 -33.89 -28.33
C ASP A 53 -15.90 -32.53 -28.94
N PHE A 54 -14.92 -32.56 -29.85
CA PHE A 54 -14.50 -31.35 -30.57
C PHE A 54 -15.60 -30.86 -31.51
N ARG A 55 -15.86 -29.55 -31.49
CA ARG A 55 -16.73 -28.89 -32.47
C ARG A 55 -15.88 -28.43 -33.66
N GLU A 56 -16.22 -28.91 -34.85
CA GLU A 56 -15.61 -28.47 -36.11
C GLU A 56 -16.46 -27.38 -36.76
N GLU A 57 -15.84 -26.29 -37.21
CA GLU A 57 -16.47 -25.24 -38.01
C GLU A 57 -15.72 -25.05 -39.32
N THR A 58 -16.45 -25.13 -40.43
CA THR A 58 -15.87 -25.00 -41.78
C THR A 58 -16.07 -23.59 -42.31
N LYS A 59 -14.97 -22.85 -42.53
CA LYS A 59 -14.99 -21.51 -43.13
C LYS A 59 -14.49 -21.57 -44.56
N THR A 60 -15.31 -21.18 -45.52
CA THR A 60 -14.89 -21.16 -46.93
C THR A 60 -14.76 -19.73 -47.45
N THR A 61 -13.57 -19.34 -47.90
CA THR A 61 -13.31 -18.09 -48.60
C THR A 61 -13.07 -18.34 -50.09
N THR A 62 -13.59 -17.46 -50.96
CA THR A 62 -13.37 -17.53 -52.42
C THR A 62 -12.69 -16.25 -52.87
N GLN A 63 -11.44 -16.35 -53.35
CA GLN A 63 -10.72 -15.21 -53.93
C GLN A 63 -10.82 -15.23 -55.46
N GLY A 64 -11.11 -14.05 -56.04
CA GLY A 64 -11.07 -13.83 -57.48
C GLY A 64 -9.67 -13.40 -57.92
N GLY A 65 -9.07 -14.13 -58.86
CA GLY A 65 -7.77 -13.79 -59.44
C GLY A 65 -7.80 -12.45 -60.17
N GLY A 66 -6.85 -11.56 -59.86
CA GLY A 66 -6.66 -10.26 -60.52
C GLY A 66 -6.26 -10.40 -62.00
N LYS A 67 -6.68 -9.42 -62.80
CA LYS A 67 -6.63 -9.35 -64.28
C LYS A 67 -5.27 -9.71 -64.90
N GLY A 68 -5.23 -10.85 -65.59
CA GLY A 68 -4.33 -11.19 -66.69
C GLY A 68 -5.04 -12.19 -67.59
N GLY A 69 -5.20 -11.89 -68.88
CA GLY A 69 -6.15 -12.55 -69.77
C GLY A 69 -6.01 -14.08 -69.87
N GLY A 70 -7.16 -14.77 -69.80
CA GLY A 70 -7.32 -16.20 -70.11
C GLY A 70 -7.57 -17.08 -68.88
N GLY A 71 -8.85 -17.38 -68.58
CA GLY A 71 -9.24 -18.50 -67.71
C GLY A 71 -8.90 -18.39 -66.21
N GLY A 72 -9.30 -17.31 -65.54
CA GLY A 72 -9.10 -17.15 -64.09
C GLY A 72 -9.96 -18.12 -63.26
N GLY A 73 -9.37 -19.21 -62.77
CA GLY A 73 -10.01 -20.11 -61.82
C GLY A 73 -10.32 -19.40 -60.49
N LYS A 74 -11.50 -19.63 -59.93
CA LYS A 74 -11.85 -19.23 -58.56
C LYS A 74 -11.10 -20.14 -57.60
N VAL A 75 -10.24 -19.59 -56.73
CA VAL A 75 -9.63 -20.37 -55.66
C VAL A 75 -10.58 -20.34 -54.46
N LYS A 76 -11.11 -21.51 -54.11
CA LYS A 76 -11.97 -21.72 -52.94
C LYS A 76 -11.10 -22.33 -51.85
N THR A 77 -10.78 -21.56 -50.81
CA THR A 77 -10.02 -22.02 -49.64
C THR A 77 -11.02 -22.40 -48.55
N THR A 78 -10.97 -23.65 -48.10
CA THR A 78 -11.78 -24.16 -46.99
C THR A 78 -10.86 -24.36 -45.78
N GLU A 79 -11.13 -23.62 -44.71
CA GLU A 79 -10.44 -23.72 -43.41
C GLU A 79 -11.33 -24.48 -42.43
N TYR A 80 -10.72 -25.35 -41.63
CA TYR A 80 -11.36 -26.09 -40.54
C TYR A 80 -10.90 -25.51 -39.21
N LEU A 81 -11.85 -25.03 -38.41
CA LEU A 81 -11.61 -24.49 -37.07
C LEU A 81 -12.14 -25.48 -36.04
N TYR A 82 -11.33 -25.80 -35.04
CA TYR A 82 -11.68 -26.74 -33.98
C TYR A 82 -11.83 -26.02 -32.65
N TYR A 83 -12.85 -26.40 -31.89
CA TYR A 83 -13.16 -25.86 -30.57
C TYR A 83 -13.37 -27.00 -29.58
N ALA A 84 -13.00 -26.77 -28.31
CA ALA A 84 -13.24 -27.72 -27.24
C ALA A 84 -13.82 -27.05 -26.00
N SER A 85 -14.77 -27.73 -25.37
CA SER A 85 -15.27 -27.35 -24.06
C SER A 85 -14.87 -28.40 -23.03
N PHE A 86 -14.27 -27.99 -21.93
CA PHE A 86 -13.73 -28.90 -20.93
C PHE A 86 -13.55 -28.23 -19.56
N ALA A 87 -13.49 -29.05 -18.52
CA ALA A 87 -13.25 -28.64 -17.14
C ALA A 87 -11.97 -29.27 -16.60
N VAL A 88 -11.19 -28.48 -15.87
CA VAL A 88 -9.89 -28.84 -15.30
C VAL A 88 -9.95 -28.66 -13.78
N ALA A 89 -9.88 -29.76 -13.02
CA ALA A 89 -9.67 -29.72 -11.57
C ALA A 89 -8.25 -29.27 -11.25
N LEU A 90 -8.10 -28.40 -10.26
CA LEU A 90 -6.82 -27.81 -9.87
C LEU A 90 -6.31 -28.41 -8.57
N CYS A 91 -7.03 -28.18 -7.48
CA CYS A 91 -6.63 -28.59 -6.14
C CYS A 91 -7.84 -28.72 -5.22
N GLU A 92 -7.62 -29.22 -4.01
CA GLU A 92 -8.58 -29.12 -2.93
C GLU A 92 -8.90 -27.63 -2.66
N GLY A 93 -10.18 -27.30 -2.50
CA GLY A 93 -10.62 -25.94 -2.17
C GLY A 93 -10.71 -25.68 -0.65
N PRO A 94 -11.18 -24.48 -0.24
CA PRO A 94 -11.42 -23.32 -1.10
C PRO A 94 -10.11 -22.61 -1.48
N ILE A 95 -10.04 -22.14 -2.73
CA ILE A 95 -9.03 -21.17 -3.20
C ILE A 95 -9.66 -19.77 -3.27
N THR A 96 -8.85 -18.72 -3.23
CA THR A 96 -9.33 -17.33 -3.25
C THR A 96 -9.19 -16.66 -4.62
N GLY A 97 -8.43 -17.25 -5.55
CA GLY A 97 -8.32 -16.70 -6.88
C GLY A 97 -7.46 -17.51 -7.84
N ILE A 98 -7.61 -17.19 -9.12
CA ILE A 98 -6.77 -17.65 -10.22
C ILE A 98 -6.08 -16.43 -10.82
N GLY A 99 -4.75 -16.48 -10.88
CA GLY A 99 -3.93 -15.48 -11.54
C GLY A 99 -3.69 -15.84 -13.01
N ARG A 100 -2.42 -15.81 -13.41
CA ARG A 100 -2.00 -16.12 -14.79
C ARG A 100 -2.35 -17.56 -15.18
N ILE A 101 -2.75 -17.75 -16.43
CA ILE A 101 -3.00 -19.05 -17.05
C ILE A 101 -1.98 -19.23 -18.17
N TRP A 102 -1.41 -20.43 -18.30
CA TRP A 102 -0.50 -20.76 -19.39
C TRP A 102 -1.01 -21.96 -20.18
N ALA A 103 -0.95 -21.86 -21.51
CA ALA A 103 -1.23 -22.93 -22.46
C ALA A 103 0.08 -23.29 -23.21
N ASP A 104 0.47 -24.56 -23.15
CA ASP A 104 1.73 -25.08 -23.73
C ASP A 104 2.98 -24.24 -23.33
N GLY A 105 2.99 -23.79 -22.07
CA GLY A 105 4.09 -23.01 -21.49
C GLY A 105 4.06 -21.50 -21.77
N LYS A 106 3.19 -21.01 -22.68
CA LYS A 106 3.02 -19.59 -22.97
C LYS A 106 1.83 -19.01 -22.21
N LEU A 107 1.88 -17.72 -21.86
CA LEU A 107 0.76 -17.05 -21.22
C LEU A 107 -0.46 -17.13 -22.16
N LEU A 108 -1.58 -17.62 -21.64
CA LEU A 108 -2.85 -17.68 -22.35
C LEU A 108 -3.47 -16.29 -22.32
N ASP A 109 -3.72 -15.73 -23.50
CA ASP A 109 -4.58 -14.55 -23.62
C ASP A 109 -6.02 -14.97 -23.34
N THR A 110 -6.58 -14.46 -22.25
CA THR A 110 -7.96 -14.72 -21.85
C THR A 110 -8.95 -13.78 -22.52
N ALA A 111 -8.48 -12.81 -23.29
CA ALA A 111 -9.34 -11.91 -24.06
C ALA A 111 -10.18 -12.72 -25.08
N GLY A 112 -11.50 -12.58 -25.01
CA GLY A 112 -12.41 -13.19 -25.98
C GLY A 112 -12.57 -14.71 -25.87
N ILE A 113 -12.01 -15.37 -24.83
CA ILE A 113 -12.35 -16.75 -24.49
C ILE A 113 -13.36 -16.77 -23.35
N THR A 114 -14.34 -17.68 -23.44
CA THR A 114 -15.30 -17.89 -22.35
C THR A 114 -14.74 -18.91 -21.37
N TRP A 115 -14.44 -18.46 -20.16
CA TRP A 115 -13.98 -19.33 -19.08
C TRP A 115 -14.60 -18.91 -17.74
N ARG A 116 -14.66 -19.86 -16.82
CA ARG A 116 -15.11 -19.66 -15.43
C ARG A 116 -14.25 -20.48 -14.51
N TRP A 117 -14.15 -20.07 -13.25
CA TRP A 117 -13.51 -20.88 -12.22
C TRP A 117 -14.41 -20.96 -10.99
N TYR A 118 -14.19 -22.01 -10.23
CA TYR A 118 -14.95 -22.34 -9.04
C TYR A 118 -13.98 -22.51 -7.87
N PRO A 119 -14.26 -21.90 -6.71
CA PRO A 119 -13.32 -21.85 -5.59
C PRO A 119 -13.13 -23.20 -4.90
N GLY A 120 -14.06 -24.14 -5.05
CA GLY A 120 -13.94 -25.45 -4.41
C GLY A 120 -14.47 -25.51 -2.99
N ASP A 121 -15.28 -24.54 -2.54
CA ASP A 121 -16.00 -24.65 -1.27
C ASP A 121 -17.18 -25.63 -1.34
N GLU A 122 -17.75 -25.98 -0.19
CA GLU A 122 -18.88 -26.92 -0.09
C GLU A 122 -20.22 -26.33 -0.52
N ALA A 123 -20.34 -25.00 -0.58
CA ALA A 123 -21.54 -24.31 -1.02
C ALA A 123 -21.61 -24.15 -2.55
N GLN A 124 -20.50 -24.38 -3.27
CA GLN A 124 -20.44 -24.21 -4.71
C GLN A 124 -21.46 -25.08 -5.45
N THR A 125 -21.97 -24.53 -6.55
CA THR A 125 -22.99 -25.15 -7.40
C THR A 125 -22.38 -25.73 -8.68
N ALA A 126 -23.17 -26.55 -9.37
CA ALA A 126 -22.78 -27.13 -10.65
C ALA A 126 -22.65 -26.06 -11.74
N ASP A 127 -21.66 -26.21 -12.62
CA ASP A 127 -21.45 -25.27 -13.72
C ASP A 127 -22.65 -25.26 -14.68
N PRO A 128 -23.21 -24.08 -15.01
CA PRO A 128 -24.43 -23.98 -15.79
C PRO A 128 -24.29 -24.50 -17.22
N PHE A 129 -23.09 -24.43 -17.83
CA PHE A 129 -22.85 -24.96 -19.16
C PHE A 129 -22.72 -26.47 -19.17
N ILE A 130 -22.02 -27.04 -18.18
CA ILE A 130 -22.00 -28.49 -18.00
C ILE A 130 -23.42 -29.00 -17.73
N VAL A 131 -24.21 -28.30 -16.90
CA VAL A 131 -25.64 -28.59 -16.67
C VAL A 131 -26.44 -28.56 -17.96
N ALA A 132 -26.22 -27.56 -18.83
CA ALA A 132 -26.91 -27.47 -20.11
C ALA A 132 -26.58 -28.62 -21.06
N LYS A 133 -25.36 -29.18 -20.98
CA LYS A 133 -24.90 -30.30 -21.82
C LYS A 133 -25.31 -31.67 -21.26
N MET A 134 -25.20 -31.86 -19.95
CA MET A 134 -25.34 -33.17 -19.29
C MET A 134 -26.68 -33.36 -18.57
N GLY A 135 -27.40 -32.27 -18.32
CA GLY A 135 -28.59 -32.21 -17.47
C GLY A 135 -28.25 -32.05 -15.99
N ALA A 136 -29.11 -31.34 -15.25
CA ALA A 136 -28.89 -31.02 -13.84
C ALA A 136 -28.71 -32.26 -12.95
N ALA A 137 -29.44 -33.35 -13.24
CA ALA A 137 -29.35 -34.59 -12.47
C ALA A 137 -28.00 -35.33 -12.62
N ASN A 138 -27.26 -35.08 -13.71
CA ASN A 138 -26.01 -35.77 -14.03
C ASN A 138 -24.78 -34.87 -13.89
N THR A 139 -24.95 -33.64 -13.42
CA THR A 139 -23.84 -32.68 -13.31
C THR A 139 -23.42 -32.54 -11.85
N PRO A 140 -22.24 -33.06 -11.46
CA PRO A 140 -21.73 -32.85 -10.11
C PRO A 140 -21.33 -31.38 -9.92
N ALA A 141 -21.46 -30.89 -8.69
CA ALA A 141 -20.97 -29.57 -8.30
C ALA A 141 -19.47 -29.57 -7.94
N TYR A 142 -18.82 -30.74 -7.97
CA TYR A 142 -17.40 -30.92 -7.62
C TYR A 142 -16.99 -30.30 -6.28
N ARG A 143 -17.90 -30.25 -5.29
CA ARG A 143 -17.66 -29.67 -3.95
C ARG A 143 -16.36 -30.16 -3.32
N GLY A 144 -15.64 -29.24 -2.67
CA GLY A 144 -14.32 -29.50 -2.09
C GLY A 144 -13.16 -29.45 -3.11
N THR A 145 -13.44 -29.28 -4.41
CA THR A 145 -12.42 -29.21 -5.47
C THR A 145 -12.55 -27.90 -6.25
N ALA A 146 -11.46 -27.13 -6.31
CA ALA A 146 -11.37 -25.95 -7.17
C ALA A 146 -11.16 -26.39 -8.63
N TYR A 147 -11.92 -25.82 -9.56
CA TYR A 147 -11.83 -26.20 -10.97
C TYR A 147 -12.11 -25.02 -11.92
N VAL A 148 -11.61 -25.13 -13.15
CA VAL A 148 -11.78 -24.15 -14.22
C VAL A 148 -12.54 -24.79 -15.38
N VAL A 149 -13.49 -24.07 -15.97
CA VAL A 149 -14.24 -24.49 -17.15
C VAL A 149 -13.90 -23.56 -18.31
N PHE A 150 -13.54 -24.14 -19.46
CA PHE A 150 -13.44 -23.43 -20.73
C PHE A 150 -14.61 -23.84 -21.62
N GLU A 151 -15.28 -22.87 -22.21
CA GLU A 151 -16.30 -23.09 -23.24
C GLU A 151 -15.74 -22.74 -24.61
N GLU A 152 -15.88 -23.67 -25.56
CA GLU A 152 -15.54 -23.47 -26.96
C GLU A 152 -14.16 -22.82 -27.16
N LEU A 153 -13.14 -23.31 -26.44
CA LEU A 153 -11.76 -22.81 -26.57
C LEU A 153 -11.25 -23.07 -28.00
N PRO A 154 -10.82 -22.06 -28.76
CA PRO A 154 -10.26 -22.25 -30.10
C PRO A 154 -8.93 -23.02 -30.05
N LEU A 155 -8.84 -24.11 -30.81
CA LEU A 155 -7.67 -25.00 -30.78
C LEU A 155 -6.64 -24.76 -31.89
N GLY A 156 -6.94 -23.86 -32.83
CA GLY A 156 -6.07 -23.59 -33.98
C GLY A 156 -4.63 -23.22 -33.59
N ASN A 157 -4.47 -22.41 -32.54
CA ASN A 157 -3.17 -21.99 -32.01
C ASN A 157 -2.40 -23.09 -31.28
N TYR A 158 -3.06 -24.22 -31.00
CA TYR A 158 -2.52 -25.35 -30.22
C TYR A 158 -2.39 -26.61 -31.09
N GLY A 159 -2.37 -26.47 -32.42
CA GLY A 159 -2.27 -27.61 -33.34
C GLY A 159 -3.51 -28.50 -33.34
N ASN A 160 -4.69 -27.93 -33.08
CA ASN A 160 -5.98 -28.63 -33.04
C ASN A 160 -6.04 -29.77 -32.01
N ARG A 161 -5.34 -29.60 -30.88
CA ARG A 161 -5.44 -30.45 -29.68
C ARG A 161 -5.70 -29.60 -28.45
N LEU A 162 -6.11 -30.25 -27.37
CA LEU A 162 -6.14 -29.61 -26.06
C LEU A 162 -4.72 -29.17 -25.66
N PRO A 163 -4.53 -27.89 -25.28
CA PRO A 163 -3.26 -27.42 -24.77
C PRO A 163 -2.97 -27.98 -23.37
N GLN A 164 -1.70 -28.06 -23.03
CA GLN A 164 -1.26 -28.32 -21.66
C GLN A 164 -1.44 -27.05 -20.84
N LEU A 165 -2.36 -27.08 -19.88
CA LEU A 165 -2.73 -25.93 -19.07
C LEU A 165 -2.06 -25.96 -17.70
N SER A 166 -1.62 -24.79 -17.26
CA SER A 166 -1.20 -24.55 -15.89
C SER A 166 -1.73 -23.19 -15.42
N PHE A 167 -1.95 -23.07 -14.13
CA PHE A 167 -2.68 -21.98 -13.50
C PHE A 167 -1.90 -21.49 -12.29
N GLU A 168 -1.80 -20.18 -12.13
CA GLU A 168 -1.39 -19.55 -10.89
C GLU A 168 -2.59 -19.55 -9.95
N VAL A 169 -2.47 -20.26 -8.83
CA VAL A 169 -3.55 -20.44 -7.86
C VAL A 169 -3.19 -19.68 -6.59
N PHE A 170 -4.15 -18.95 -6.04
CA PHE A 170 -4.03 -18.24 -4.77
C PHE A 170 -4.86 -18.96 -3.69
N ARG A 171 -4.20 -19.34 -2.60
CA ARG A 171 -4.81 -19.95 -1.41
C ARG A 171 -4.09 -19.48 -0.14
N PRO A 172 -4.23 -18.20 0.26
CA PRO A 172 -3.69 -17.72 1.52
C PRO A 172 -4.33 -18.46 2.70
N LEU A 173 -3.63 -18.47 3.85
CA LEU A 173 -4.18 -18.90 5.13
C LEU A 173 -4.57 -17.67 5.94
N ALA A 174 -5.82 -17.25 5.79
CA ALA A 174 -6.40 -16.09 6.49
C ALA A 174 -7.00 -16.48 7.84
N ASP A 175 -6.23 -17.22 8.66
CA ASP A 175 -6.58 -17.54 10.04
C ASP A 175 -6.69 -16.24 10.87
N PRO A 176 -7.46 -16.22 11.98
CA PRO A 176 -7.66 -15.01 12.78
C PRO A 176 -6.38 -14.42 13.40
N ASP A 177 -5.27 -15.17 13.41
CA ASP A 177 -3.97 -14.74 13.95
C ASP A 177 -2.88 -14.57 12.88
N THR A 178 -3.25 -14.54 11.60
CA THR A 178 -2.35 -14.33 10.47
C THR A 178 -2.50 -12.95 9.85
N ALA A 179 -1.42 -12.40 9.28
CA ALA A 179 -1.48 -11.12 8.57
C ALA A 179 -2.63 -11.05 7.53
N GLU A 180 -2.83 -12.11 6.73
CA GLU A 180 -3.91 -12.19 5.74
C GLU A 180 -5.32 -12.17 6.35
N GLY A 181 -5.47 -12.71 7.57
CA GLY A 181 -6.74 -12.72 8.32
C GLY A 181 -6.97 -11.48 9.18
N LEU A 182 -5.94 -10.66 9.39
CA LEU A 182 -5.96 -9.48 10.26
C LEU A 182 -5.99 -8.16 9.49
N THR A 183 -5.36 -8.07 8.32
CA THR A 183 -5.30 -6.83 7.54
C THR A 183 -6.66 -6.49 6.94
N GLN A 184 -7.27 -5.41 7.42
CA GLN A 184 -8.58 -4.92 6.95
C GLN A 184 -8.49 -3.65 6.08
N ALA A 185 -7.40 -2.92 6.17
CA ALA A 185 -7.14 -1.73 5.38
C ALA A 185 -5.70 -1.74 4.85
N VAL A 186 -5.49 -1.23 3.64
CA VAL A 186 -4.16 -1.03 3.04
C VAL A 186 -4.07 0.34 2.39
N THR A 187 -2.87 0.88 2.27
CA THR A 187 -2.63 2.00 1.35
C THR A 187 -2.42 1.49 -0.07
N MET A 188 -2.83 2.28 -1.07
CA MET A 188 -2.61 2.02 -2.49
C MET A 188 -1.65 3.07 -3.06
N ILE A 189 -0.48 2.60 -3.47
CA ILE A 189 0.59 3.37 -4.12
C ILE A 189 0.71 2.90 -5.60
N PRO A 190 1.55 3.49 -6.47
CA PRO A 190 2.78 4.26 -6.23
C PRO A 190 2.61 5.73 -5.84
N ALA A 191 1.39 6.25 -5.73
CA ALA A 191 1.07 7.68 -5.61
C ALA A 191 1.42 8.56 -6.83
N SER A 192 2.44 8.17 -7.59
CA SER A 192 2.88 8.78 -8.84
C SER A 192 2.90 7.77 -9.98
N GLY A 193 2.41 8.18 -11.14
CA GLY A 193 2.38 7.49 -12.42
C GLY A 193 1.18 8.03 -13.21
N GLU A 194 1.45 8.70 -14.34
CA GLU A 194 0.47 9.55 -15.05
C GLU A 194 -0.88 8.85 -15.33
N PHE A 195 -0.86 7.54 -15.57
CA PHE A 195 -2.03 6.72 -15.90
C PHE A 195 -2.17 5.46 -15.03
N THR A 196 -1.39 5.33 -13.96
CA THR A 196 -1.28 4.08 -13.17
C THR A 196 -2.60 3.67 -12.53
N TYR A 197 -3.45 4.63 -12.19
CA TYR A 197 -4.78 4.39 -11.62
C TYR A 197 -5.91 4.32 -12.66
N ALA A 198 -5.61 4.36 -13.96
CA ALA A 198 -6.67 4.18 -14.96
C ALA A 198 -7.14 2.73 -14.96
N THR A 199 -8.46 2.50 -14.99
CA THR A 199 -9.07 1.16 -15.03
C THR A 199 -9.33 0.68 -16.46
N GLN A 200 -9.04 1.54 -17.43
CA GLN A 200 -9.03 1.24 -18.87
C GLN A 200 -7.59 1.24 -19.40
N GLY A 201 -7.37 0.52 -20.50
CA GLY A 201 -6.07 0.50 -21.17
C GLY A 201 -5.73 1.82 -21.87
N ILE A 202 -4.60 2.41 -21.49
CA ILE A 202 -3.99 3.59 -22.10
C ILE A 202 -2.78 3.16 -22.93
N ARG A 203 -2.63 3.75 -24.12
CA ARG A 203 -1.48 3.54 -24.99
C ARG A 203 -0.84 4.86 -25.38
N LYS A 204 0.49 4.89 -25.47
CA LYS A 204 1.27 6.01 -26.02
C LYS A 204 1.69 5.76 -27.46
N GLY A 205 1.83 6.85 -28.21
CA GLY A 205 2.30 6.85 -29.60
C GLY A 205 1.28 7.43 -30.58
N SER A 206 1.75 7.78 -31.77
CA SER A 206 0.93 8.28 -32.87
C SER A 206 1.01 7.31 -34.07
N GLY A 207 -0.10 7.12 -34.79
CA GLY A 207 -0.16 6.18 -35.91
C GLY A 207 -0.19 4.70 -35.50
N GLY A 208 0.37 3.82 -36.35
CA GLY A 208 0.26 2.36 -36.23
C GLY A 208 1.13 1.68 -35.16
N ALA A 209 2.03 2.41 -34.49
CA ALA A 209 2.84 1.89 -33.39
C ALA A 209 2.31 2.45 -32.05
N GLN A 210 1.54 1.64 -31.34
CA GLN A 210 0.94 1.98 -30.03
C GLN A 210 1.57 1.09 -28.96
N ILE A 211 2.11 1.71 -27.90
CA ILE A 211 2.75 1.00 -26.78
C ILE A 211 1.88 1.18 -25.53
N PRO A 212 1.56 0.12 -24.77
CA PRO A 212 0.81 0.27 -23.53
C PRO A 212 1.52 1.12 -22.47
N GLU A 213 0.73 1.92 -21.74
CA GLU A 213 1.20 2.65 -20.55
C GLU A 213 0.83 1.94 -19.23
N ASN A 214 -0.31 1.24 -19.19
CA ASN A 214 -0.84 0.59 -17.97
C ASN A 214 -1.43 -0.81 -18.23
N LEU A 215 -0.90 -1.53 -19.22
CA LEU A 215 -1.30 -2.92 -19.56
C LEU A 215 -0.06 -3.83 -19.49
N ASN A 216 0.68 -3.73 -18.39
CA ASN A 216 1.92 -4.44 -18.22
C ASN A 216 1.67 -5.89 -17.79
N ALA A 217 0.62 -6.13 -17.01
CA ALA A 217 0.30 -7.46 -16.51
C ALA A 217 -0.47 -8.34 -17.50
N LEU A 218 -1.45 -7.75 -18.20
CA LEU A 218 -2.31 -8.39 -19.20
C LEU A 218 -2.53 -7.40 -20.35
N SER A 219 -2.67 -7.90 -21.57
CA SER A 219 -2.73 -7.07 -22.79
C SER A 219 -4.01 -6.24 -22.95
N ASP A 220 -5.07 -6.56 -22.21
CA ASP A 220 -6.40 -6.00 -22.34
C ASP A 220 -6.98 -5.46 -21.01
N THR A 221 -6.34 -5.78 -19.88
CA THR A 221 -6.81 -5.43 -18.54
C THR A 221 -5.84 -4.45 -17.89
N ALA A 222 -6.35 -3.33 -17.42
CA ALA A 222 -5.54 -2.30 -16.79
C ALA A 222 -4.86 -2.82 -15.51
N ASP A 223 -3.62 -2.40 -15.31
CA ASP A 223 -2.77 -2.80 -14.20
C ASP A 223 -3.46 -2.61 -12.83
N MET A 224 -4.13 -1.48 -12.61
CA MET A 224 -4.89 -1.23 -11.38
C MET A 224 -5.97 -2.29 -11.10
N VAL A 225 -6.69 -2.75 -12.12
CA VAL A 225 -7.74 -3.77 -11.99
C VAL A 225 -7.11 -5.09 -11.55
N VAL A 226 -6.00 -5.47 -12.19
CA VAL A 226 -5.24 -6.68 -11.82
C VAL A 226 -4.68 -6.57 -10.39
N ALA A 227 -4.23 -5.39 -9.97
CA ALA A 227 -3.73 -5.17 -8.62
C ALA A 227 -4.82 -5.32 -7.55
N LEU A 228 -6.04 -4.81 -7.81
CA LEU A 228 -7.19 -4.97 -6.92
C LEU A 228 -7.69 -6.43 -6.86
N ASP A 229 -7.74 -7.12 -8.00
CA ASP A 229 -8.09 -8.55 -8.03
C ASP A 229 -7.14 -9.37 -7.16
N ARG A 230 -5.84 -9.06 -7.23
CA ARG A 230 -4.81 -9.72 -6.44
C ARG A 230 -4.87 -9.35 -4.97
N LEU A 231 -5.18 -8.10 -4.63
CA LEU A 231 -5.38 -7.67 -3.25
C LEU A 231 -6.48 -8.50 -2.60
N GLN A 232 -7.65 -8.57 -3.23
CA GLN A 232 -8.80 -9.31 -2.69
C GLN A 232 -8.56 -10.83 -2.65
N ALA A 233 -7.78 -11.37 -3.59
CA ALA A 233 -7.40 -12.78 -3.55
C ALA A 233 -6.39 -13.10 -2.44
N MET A 234 -5.43 -12.22 -2.15
CA MET A 234 -4.34 -12.49 -1.20
C MET A 234 -4.67 -12.07 0.24
N ALA A 235 -5.47 -11.02 0.40
CA ALA A 235 -5.89 -10.47 1.69
C ALA A 235 -7.41 -10.29 1.71
N PRO A 236 -8.18 -11.40 1.84
CA PRO A 236 -9.64 -11.39 1.67
C PRO A 236 -10.40 -10.61 2.75
N LYS A 237 -9.72 -10.16 3.80
CA LYS A 237 -10.27 -9.33 4.88
C LYS A 237 -10.17 -7.83 4.61
N VAL A 238 -9.49 -7.43 3.54
CA VAL A 238 -9.37 -6.03 3.16
C VAL A 238 -10.72 -5.50 2.68
N GLU A 239 -11.18 -4.46 3.36
CA GLU A 239 -12.44 -3.78 3.09
C GLU A 239 -12.25 -2.27 2.91
N SER A 240 -11.06 -1.73 3.20
CA SER A 240 -10.74 -0.30 3.06
C SER A 240 -9.40 -0.09 2.33
N VAL A 241 -9.34 0.92 1.47
CA VAL A 241 -8.14 1.29 0.71
C VAL A 241 -7.90 2.79 0.81
N SER A 242 -6.72 3.17 1.28
CA SER A 242 -6.24 4.57 1.26
C SER A 242 -5.55 4.87 -0.07
N LEU A 243 -6.23 5.58 -0.97
CA LEU A 243 -5.70 5.93 -2.29
C LEU A 243 -4.72 7.11 -2.18
N VAL A 244 -3.43 6.83 -2.31
CA VAL A 244 -2.38 7.83 -2.24
C VAL A 244 -2.22 8.48 -3.62
N VAL A 245 -2.26 9.82 -3.69
CA VAL A 245 -2.13 10.58 -4.96
C VAL A 245 -1.21 11.79 -4.75
N ALA A 246 -0.11 11.85 -5.52
CA ALA A 246 0.95 12.82 -5.27
C ALA A 246 1.00 14.00 -6.26
N TRP A 247 1.23 15.20 -5.72
CA TRP A 247 1.85 16.33 -6.45
C TRP A 247 3.30 16.52 -5.99
N PHE A 248 4.03 17.43 -6.65
CA PHE A 248 5.45 17.64 -6.42
C PHE A 248 5.71 18.96 -5.70
N GLY A 249 6.38 18.90 -4.55
CA GLY A 249 7.01 20.04 -3.87
C GLY A 249 8.45 20.21 -4.38
N ASN A 250 8.94 21.44 -4.48
CA ASN A 250 10.25 21.72 -5.10
C ASN A 250 11.24 22.48 -4.21
N ASP A 251 10.89 22.77 -2.95
CA ASP A 251 11.74 23.51 -2.00
C ASP A 251 11.35 23.13 -0.55
N LEU A 252 12.31 23.04 0.37
CA LEU A 252 12.05 22.82 1.80
C LEU A 252 11.63 24.09 2.56
N ARG A 253 11.78 25.28 1.96
CA ARG A 253 11.42 26.55 2.57
C ARG A 253 9.94 26.80 2.33
N ALA A 254 9.13 26.88 3.39
CA ALA A 254 7.69 27.06 3.31
C ALA A 254 7.30 28.27 2.43
N GLY A 255 8.02 29.39 2.54
CA GLY A 255 7.74 30.59 1.76
C GLY A 255 8.12 30.53 0.27
N ASP A 256 8.88 29.52 -0.16
CA ASP A 256 9.35 29.39 -1.55
C ASP A 256 8.85 28.09 -2.23
N CYS A 257 8.35 27.14 -1.45
CA CYS A 257 7.90 25.84 -1.94
C CYS A 257 6.60 26.00 -2.75
N THR A 258 6.62 25.51 -3.98
CA THR A 258 5.42 25.36 -4.81
C THR A 258 5.03 23.89 -4.90
N ILE A 259 3.72 23.61 -4.93
CA ILE A 259 3.14 22.27 -5.04
C ILE A 259 2.39 22.17 -6.37
N ARG A 260 2.89 21.36 -7.29
CA ARG A 260 2.39 21.32 -8.69
C ARG A 260 2.18 19.88 -9.18
N PRO A 261 1.18 19.62 -10.03
CA PRO A 261 1.08 18.34 -10.71
C PRO A 261 2.25 18.18 -11.70
N GLY A 262 2.80 16.98 -11.79
CA GLY A 262 4.01 16.71 -12.57
C GLY A 262 3.84 15.70 -13.70
N VAL A 263 4.76 15.72 -14.66
CA VAL A 263 4.83 14.82 -15.83
C VAL A 263 6.24 14.27 -16.03
N GLU A 264 6.34 13.07 -16.60
CA GLU A 264 7.62 12.35 -16.80
C GLU A 264 8.43 12.89 -18.00
N VAL A 265 7.72 13.36 -19.02
CA VAL A 265 8.26 13.82 -20.29
C VAL A 265 7.50 15.06 -20.76
N PRO A 266 8.16 16.00 -21.47
CA PRO A 266 7.53 17.23 -21.96
C PRO A 266 6.48 16.96 -23.04
N GLU A 267 6.63 15.87 -23.80
CA GLU A 267 5.71 15.50 -24.87
C GLU A 267 5.36 14.01 -24.79
N LYS A 268 4.06 13.70 -24.71
CA LYS A 268 3.52 12.34 -24.79
C LYS A 268 2.12 12.42 -25.39
N THR A 269 1.89 11.68 -26.47
CA THR A 269 0.55 11.50 -27.05
C THR A 269 -0.02 10.17 -26.59
N THR A 270 -1.24 10.20 -26.05
CA THR A 270 -1.91 9.01 -25.52
C THR A 270 -3.33 8.86 -26.05
N SER A 271 -3.83 7.61 -26.02
CA SER A 271 -5.18 7.24 -26.43
C SER A 271 -5.75 6.18 -25.47
N PRO A 272 -7.07 6.18 -25.20
CA PRO A 272 -8.08 7.12 -25.71
C PRO A 272 -8.16 8.44 -24.91
N GLN A 273 -7.41 8.56 -23.81
CA GLN A 273 -7.42 9.72 -22.93
C GLN A 273 -6.08 10.46 -22.97
N THR A 274 -6.13 11.74 -22.61
CA THR A 274 -4.95 12.60 -22.46
C THR A 274 -4.75 12.93 -20.98
N TRP A 275 -3.50 13.22 -20.61
CA TRP A 275 -3.18 13.62 -19.25
C TRP A 275 -3.62 15.06 -18.97
N LEU A 276 -4.33 15.26 -17.86
CA LEU A 276 -4.76 16.56 -17.34
C LEU A 276 -4.97 16.42 -15.82
N VAL A 277 -4.52 17.41 -15.06
CA VAL A 277 -4.77 17.50 -13.61
C VAL A 277 -5.14 18.93 -13.25
N ASN A 278 -6.30 19.14 -12.61
CA ASN A 278 -6.76 20.47 -12.18
C ASN A 278 -6.83 21.51 -13.33
N GLY A 279 -7.07 21.05 -14.56
CA GLY A 279 -7.03 21.88 -15.77
C GLY A 279 -5.63 22.21 -16.29
N VAL A 280 -4.57 21.69 -15.65
CA VAL A 280 -3.17 21.80 -16.10
C VAL A 280 -2.89 20.71 -17.12
N ASP A 281 -2.54 21.11 -18.34
CA ASP A 281 -2.04 20.20 -19.37
C ASP A 281 -0.53 19.93 -19.21
N ARG A 282 -0.04 18.94 -19.95
CA ARG A 282 1.37 18.51 -19.90
C ARG A 282 2.36 19.65 -20.12
N SER A 283 2.06 20.62 -20.99
CA SER A 283 2.99 21.70 -21.34
C SER A 283 3.19 22.70 -20.19
N ALA A 284 2.20 22.79 -19.30
CA ALA A 284 2.20 23.68 -18.14
C ALA A 284 2.53 22.95 -16.82
N ALA A 285 2.68 21.63 -16.84
CA ALA A 285 2.98 20.82 -15.67
C ALA A 285 4.45 20.93 -15.22
N HIS A 286 4.72 20.54 -13.98
CA HIS A 286 6.10 20.37 -13.49
C HIS A 286 6.76 19.19 -14.19
N LEU A 287 7.91 19.40 -14.83
CA LEU A 287 8.69 18.29 -15.38
C LEU A 287 9.52 17.66 -14.27
N VAL A 288 9.27 16.40 -13.95
CA VAL A 288 9.98 15.71 -12.87
C VAL A 288 11.48 15.62 -13.15
N SER A 289 12.29 15.69 -12.10
CA SER A 289 13.75 15.54 -12.21
C SER A 289 14.14 14.21 -12.85
N ARG A 290 15.36 14.20 -13.39
CA ARG A 290 15.93 13.07 -14.12
C ARG A 290 17.19 12.54 -13.44
N ASP A 291 17.40 11.24 -13.57
CA ASP A 291 18.63 10.58 -13.12
C ASP A 291 19.77 10.79 -14.12
N ASP A 292 20.94 10.23 -13.81
CA ASP A 292 22.13 10.30 -14.65
C ASP A 292 22.02 9.51 -15.96
N GLN A 293 20.98 8.68 -16.12
CA GLN A 293 20.64 7.99 -17.38
C GLN A 293 19.48 8.66 -18.13
N ASP A 294 19.13 9.90 -17.78
CA ASP A 294 18.05 10.67 -18.42
C ASP A 294 16.66 10.00 -18.28
N ARG A 295 16.45 9.26 -17.19
CA ARG A 295 15.15 8.65 -16.85
C ARG A 295 14.45 9.50 -15.79
N PRO A 296 13.11 9.57 -15.80
CA PRO A 296 12.38 10.28 -14.76
C PRO A 296 12.59 9.60 -13.40
N VAL A 297 12.87 10.41 -12.38
CA VAL A 297 13.14 9.96 -11.01
C VAL A 297 11.85 9.55 -10.28
N TYR A 298 10.73 10.17 -10.65
CA TYR A 298 9.38 9.85 -10.18
C TYR A 298 8.48 9.57 -11.37
N GLY A 299 7.36 8.85 -11.15
CA GLY A 299 6.24 8.90 -12.09
C GLY A 299 5.60 10.29 -12.09
N GLY A 300 4.79 10.63 -13.10
CA GLY A 300 4.02 11.89 -13.08
C GLY A 300 2.83 11.84 -12.12
N THR A 301 2.16 12.96 -11.83
CA THR A 301 0.92 12.95 -11.04
C THR A 301 -0.15 12.12 -11.76
N PRO A 302 -0.89 11.21 -11.10
CA PRO A 302 -1.98 10.49 -11.72
C PRO A 302 -3.04 11.46 -12.30
N ALA A 303 -3.44 11.25 -13.56
CA ALA A 303 -4.43 12.09 -14.22
C ALA A 303 -5.79 12.04 -13.49
N ASP A 304 -6.54 13.14 -13.52
CA ASP A 304 -7.82 13.23 -12.79
C ASP A 304 -8.82 12.13 -13.19
N PHE A 305 -8.92 11.83 -14.49
CA PHE A 305 -9.82 10.77 -14.97
C PHE A 305 -9.42 9.39 -14.42
N ALA A 306 -8.12 9.14 -14.22
CA ALA A 306 -7.61 7.87 -13.69
C ALA A 306 -7.94 7.74 -12.20
N VAL A 307 -7.78 8.83 -11.43
CA VAL A 307 -8.20 8.90 -10.03
C VAL A 307 -9.70 8.62 -9.89
N VAL A 308 -10.54 9.27 -10.72
CA VAL A 308 -11.99 9.04 -10.74
C VAL A 308 -12.34 7.59 -11.03
N GLN A 309 -11.70 6.99 -12.04
CA GLN A 309 -11.92 5.59 -12.42
C GLN A 309 -11.59 4.63 -11.27
N THR A 310 -10.46 4.82 -10.61
CA THR A 310 -10.05 3.97 -9.48
C THR A 310 -10.98 4.10 -8.28
N ILE A 311 -11.41 5.31 -7.91
CA ILE A 311 -12.36 5.49 -6.80
C ILE A 311 -13.65 4.71 -7.10
N LYS A 312 -14.19 4.83 -8.31
CA LYS A 312 -15.40 4.11 -8.73
C LYS A 312 -15.23 2.60 -8.75
N GLU A 313 -14.08 2.11 -9.22
CA GLU A 313 -13.77 0.69 -9.24
C GLU A 313 -13.71 0.10 -7.83
N MET A 314 -13.03 0.78 -6.90
CA MET A 314 -12.99 0.36 -5.50
C MET A 314 -14.38 0.34 -4.86
N LYS A 315 -15.18 1.41 -5.08
CA LYS A 315 -16.56 1.47 -4.60
C LYS A 315 -17.44 0.37 -5.19
N ALA A 316 -17.29 0.06 -6.48
CA ALA A 316 -18.03 -1.01 -7.16
C ALA A 316 -17.71 -2.40 -6.58
N ARG A 317 -16.50 -2.59 -6.05
CA ARG A 317 -16.07 -3.79 -5.33
C ARG A 317 -16.53 -3.83 -3.87
N GLY A 318 -17.19 -2.77 -3.38
CA GLY A 318 -17.59 -2.64 -1.98
C GLY A 318 -16.45 -2.22 -1.03
N LEU A 319 -15.32 -1.76 -1.57
CA LEU A 319 -14.21 -1.24 -0.77
C LEU A 319 -14.51 0.19 -0.32
N ARG A 320 -14.22 0.47 0.95
CA ARG A 320 -14.17 1.82 1.48
C ARG A 320 -12.92 2.52 0.96
N VAL A 321 -13.02 3.83 0.73
CA VAL A 321 -11.98 4.65 0.13
C VAL A 321 -11.65 5.80 1.05
N THR A 322 -10.41 5.84 1.51
CA THR A 322 -9.79 7.02 2.12
C THR A 322 -8.98 7.73 1.05
N PHE A 323 -9.29 8.98 0.73
CA PHE A 323 -8.47 9.77 -0.19
C PHE A 323 -7.27 10.36 0.56
N TYR A 324 -6.07 10.08 0.05
CA TYR A 324 -4.81 10.45 0.69
C TYR A 324 -4.01 11.35 -0.28
N PRO A 325 -4.11 12.69 -0.17
CA PRO A 325 -3.23 13.60 -0.88
C PRO A 325 -1.79 13.51 -0.36
N PHE A 326 -0.80 13.48 -1.26
CA PHE A 326 0.60 13.27 -0.93
C PHE A 326 1.51 14.31 -1.61
N ILE A 327 2.66 14.60 -1.01
CA ILE A 327 3.68 15.47 -1.60
C ILE A 327 4.98 14.68 -1.76
N LEU A 328 5.45 14.54 -2.99
CA LEU A 328 6.79 14.06 -3.29
C LEU A 328 7.71 15.27 -3.46
N MET A 329 8.84 15.32 -2.74
CA MET A 329 9.80 16.42 -2.90
C MET A 329 10.73 16.14 -4.07
N ASP A 330 10.59 16.91 -5.14
CA ASP A 330 11.41 16.83 -6.33
C ASP A 330 12.55 17.86 -6.30
N VAL A 331 13.49 17.63 -5.38
CA VAL A 331 14.71 18.44 -5.19
C VAL A 331 15.92 17.61 -5.65
N PRO A 332 16.45 17.81 -6.86
CA PRO A 332 17.51 16.96 -7.38
C PRO A 332 18.86 17.20 -6.69
N PRO A 333 19.78 16.22 -6.71
CA PRO A 333 21.14 16.41 -6.24
C PRO A 333 21.84 17.54 -7.01
N GLY A 334 22.72 18.29 -6.34
CA GLY A 334 23.46 19.40 -6.95
C GLY A 334 22.61 20.66 -7.22
N ASN A 335 21.40 20.75 -6.65
CA ASN A 335 20.61 21.97 -6.66
C ASN A 335 21.34 23.12 -5.92
N THR A 336 20.92 24.35 -6.20
CA THR A 336 21.46 25.58 -5.61
C THR A 336 20.46 26.27 -4.67
N LEU A 337 19.47 25.54 -4.17
CA LEU A 337 18.47 26.10 -3.27
C LEU A 337 19.11 26.42 -1.91
N PRO A 338 18.77 27.55 -1.27
CA PRO A 338 19.17 27.81 0.11
C PRO A 338 18.62 26.73 1.04
N ASN A 339 19.48 26.16 1.89
CA ASN A 339 19.07 25.11 2.82
C ASN A 339 18.49 25.74 4.11
N PRO A 340 17.19 25.53 4.45
CA PRO A 340 16.61 26.09 5.67
C PRO A 340 17.23 25.51 6.95
N TYR A 341 17.83 24.31 6.89
CA TYR A 341 18.53 23.64 7.99
C TYR A 341 20.02 23.96 7.98
N SER A 342 20.36 25.20 7.69
CA SER A 342 21.71 25.73 7.78
C SER A 342 21.66 27.09 8.47
N ASP A 343 22.75 27.51 9.09
CA ASP A 343 22.89 28.85 9.69
C ASP A 343 22.92 29.98 8.63
N ASN A 344 22.44 29.72 7.41
CA ASN A 344 22.59 30.55 6.22
C ASN A 344 24.05 30.95 5.92
N THR A 345 25.03 30.18 6.41
CA THR A 345 26.46 30.53 6.39
C THR A 345 27.19 30.19 5.06
N ALA A 346 26.46 30.09 3.94
CA ALA A 346 26.94 29.81 2.57
C ALA A 346 26.93 28.33 2.10
N GLU A 347 26.22 27.43 2.78
CA GLU A 347 25.91 26.11 2.22
C GLU A 347 24.77 26.21 1.19
N MET A 348 25.13 26.11 -0.09
CA MET A 348 24.20 26.02 -1.20
C MET A 348 23.82 24.56 -1.44
N GLY A 349 22.52 24.29 -1.61
CA GLY A 349 21.99 22.98 -1.93
C GLY A 349 21.19 22.37 -0.78
N GLN A 350 19.91 22.13 -1.03
CA GLN A 350 19.06 21.33 -0.17
C GLN A 350 19.36 19.83 -0.34
N PRO A 351 19.06 19.00 0.68
CA PRO A 351 19.17 17.55 0.56
C PRO A 351 18.40 17.01 -0.65
N ALA A 352 18.92 15.98 -1.31
CA ALA A 352 18.29 15.40 -2.49
C ALA A 352 17.03 14.61 -2.10
N PHE A 353 15.95 14.83 -2.85
CA PHE A 353 14.65 14.14 -2.72
C PHE A 353 14.23 13.92 -1.25
N PRO A 354 14.15 15.00 -0.45
CA PRO A 354 13.93 14.90 0.99
C PRO A 354 12.50 14.46 1.30
N TRP A 355 12.25 14.06 2.54
CA TRP A 355 10.89 13.82 3.00
C TRP A 355 10.13 15.14 3.19
N ARG A 356 8.83 15.15 2.86
CA ARG A 356 7.95 16.34 2.97
C ARG A 356 7.88 16.91 4.39
N GLY A 357 8.03 16.07 5.41
CA GLY A 357 8.08 16.51 6.81
C GLY A 357 9.26 17.43 7.15
N ARG A 358 10.22 17.60 6.22
CA ARG A 358 11.30 18.58 6.30
C ARG A 358 10.91 19.97 5.80
N ILE A 359 9.73 20.19 5.22
CA ILE A 359 9.32 21.54 4.83
C ILE A 359 9.15 22.38 6.10
N THR A 360 9.80 23.55 6.17
CA THR A 360 9.83 24.38 7.38
C THR A 360 10.02 25.87 7.06
N CYS A 361 10.00 26.73 8.09
CA CYS A 361 10.34 28.15 7.95
C CYS A 361 11.82 28.31 7.57
N SER A 362 12.18 29.42 6.94
CA SER A 362 13.55 29.65 6.48
C SER A 362 14.11 30.96 6.99
N PRO A 363 15.26 30.93 7.70
CA PRO A 363 15.90 29.74 8.30
C PRO A 363 15.02 29.02 9.36
N ALA A 364 15.24 27.70 9.49
CA ALA A 364 14.45 26.80 10.33
C ALA A 364 14.59 27.10 11.82
N ALA A 365 13.69 26.54 12.64
CA ALA A 365 13.83 26.57 14.10
C ALA A 365 15.18 25.96 14.53
N ASP A 366 15.77 26.47 15.61
CA ASP A 366 17.07 26.07 16.17
C ASP A 366 18.32 26.41 15.33
N TYR A 367 18.16 27.08 14.17
CA TYR A 367 19.29 27.59 13.37
C TYR A 367 19.49 29.10 13.54
N ALA A 368 20.72 29.56 13.28
CA ALA A 368 21.07 30.97 13.41
C ALA A 368 20.20 31.87 12.51
N GLY A 369 19.60 32.90 13.11
CA GLY A 369 18.73 33.83 12.40
C GLY A 369 17.33 33.29 12.10
N SER A 370 16.92 32.18 12.72
CA SER A 370 15.58 31.58 12.60
C SER A 370 14.47 32.63 12.64
N VAL A 371 13.48 32.44 11.77
CA VAL A 371 12.26 33.26 11.78
C VAL A 371 11.16 32.65 12.66
N ASP A 372 11.41 31.50 13.30
CA ASP A 372 10.49 30.93 14.29
C ASP A 372 10.18 31.94 15.42
N LYS A 373 8.94 31.92 15.90
CA LYS A 373 8.35 32.88 16.84
C LYS A 373 8.27 34.33 16.32
N THR A 374 8.28 34.54 14.99
CA THR A 374 8.15 35.88 14.38
C THR A 374 6.98 36.01 13.41
N ALA A 375 6.63 37.24 13.04
CA ALA A 375 5.64 37.50 11.99
C ALA A 375 6.08 37.00 10.60
N THR A 376 7.39 36.87 10.33
CA THR A 376 7.88 36.34 9.06
C THR A 376 7.54 34.86 8.89
N ALA A 377 7.60 34.07 9.97
CA ALA A 377 7.16 32.68 9.95
C ALA A 377 5.66 32.56 9.59
N LEU A 378 4.81 33.47 10.08
CA LEU A 378 3.39 33.52 9.68
C LEU A 378 3.24 33.74 8.17
N SER A 379 3.99 34.69 7.59
CA SER A 379 3.94 34.95 6.14
C SER A 379 4.40 33.74 5.32
N GLN A 380 5.53 33.13 5.68
CA GLN A 380 6.05 31.95 4.96
C GLN A 380 5.08 30.76 5.01
N VAL A 381 4.40 30.55 6.14
CA VAL A 381 3.36 29.52 6.24
C VAL A 381 2.14 29.87 5.38
N ALA A 382 1.72 31.13 5.35
CA ALA A 382 0.61 31.56 4.49
C ALA A 382 0.93 31.35 3.00
N ASP A 383 2.17 31.65 2.58
CA ASP A 383 2.64 31.45 1.21
C ASP A 383 2.61 29.95 0.82
N PHE A 384 3.03 29.05 1.73
CA PHE A 384 2.97 27.60 1.51
C PHE A 384 1.54 27.09 1.29
N PHE A 385 0.59 27.57 2.10
CA PHE A 385 -0.81 27.16 1.97
C PHE A 385 -1.46 27.76 0.72
N GLY A 386 -1.04 28.96 0.30
CA GLY A 386 -1.64 29.69 -0.81
C GLY A 386 -3.00 30.30 -0.45
N SER A 387 -3.62 30.92 -1.43
CA SER A 387 -4.85 31.70 -1.28
C SER A 387 -6.12 30.99 -1.79
N ALA A 388 -5.95 29.80 -2.38
CA ALA A 388 -7.04 29.04 -2.99
C ALA A 388 -8.26 28.88 -2.06
N SER A 389 -9.45 29.03 -2.63
CA SER A 389 -10.74 28.88 -1.97
C SER A 389 -11.62 27.85 -2.69
N PRO A 390 -12.68 27.31 -2.05
CA PRO A 390 -13.60 26.39 -2.72
C PRO A 390 -14.21 26.92 -4.03
N SER A 391 -14.38 28.25 -4.16
CA SER A 391 -14.95 28.90 -5.34
C SER A 391 -14.00 29.02 -6.53
N ASP A 392 -12.70 28.74 -6.36
CA ASP A 392 -11.70 28.82 -7.43
C ASP A 392 -11.68 27.57 -8.32
N PHE A 393 -12.64 26.66 -8.15
CA PHE A 393 -12.76 25.41 -8.91
C PHE A 393 -14.10 25.34 -9.63
N VAL A 394 -14.05 24.97 -10.91
CA VAL A 394 -15.23 24.69 -11.72
C VAL A 394 -15.32 23.19 -11.97
N VAL A 395 -16.43 22.60 -11.53
CA VAL A 395 -16.75 21.18 -11.72
C VAL A 395 -17.69 21.02 -12.91
N SER A 396 -17.31 20.18 -13.88
CA SER A 396 -18.13 19.82 -15.04
C SER A 396 -18.13 18.30 -15.21
N GLY A 397 -19.21 17.66 -14.75
CA GLY A 397 -19.24 16.19 -14.63
C GLY A 397 -18.16 15.72 -13.67
N GLU A 398 -17.24 14.90 -14.17
CA GLU A 398 -16.10 14.32 -13.42
C GLU A 398 -14.78 15.07 -13.65
N THR A 399 -14.84 16.25 -14.26
CA THR A 399 -13.67 17.10 -14.49
C THR A 399 -13.69 18.29 -13.55
N VAL A 400 -12.54 18.59 -12.95
CA VAL A 400 -12.32 19.76 -12.09
C VAL A 400 -11.26 20.65 -12.73
N SER A 401 -11.55 21.95 -12.85
CA SER A 401 -10.65 22.93 -13.45
C SER A 401 -10.46 24.13 -12.54
N TRP A 402 -9.25 24.69 -12.55
CA TRP A 402 -8.88 25.86 -11.76
C TRP A 402 -9.20 27.17 -12.49
N ILE A 403 -9.78 28.12 -11.76
CA ILE A 403 -10.07 29.48 -12.23
C ILE A 403 -9.52 30.58 -11.30
N GLY A 404 -8.83 30.20 -10.22
CA GLY A 404 -8.17 31.15 -9.32
C GLY A 404 -6.87 31.73 -9.92
N ALA A 405 -6.05 32.36 -9.07
CA ALA A 405 -4.79 32.97 -9.50
C ALA A 405 -3.86 31.94 -10.16
N ALA A 406 -3.27 32.29 -11.32
CA ALA A 406 -2.50 31.34 -12.13
C ALA A 406 -1.15 30.94 -11.49
N ASP A 407 -0.63 31.79 -10.61
CA ASP A 407 0.61 31.64 -9.86
C ASP A 407 0.40 31.01 -8.46
N ASP A 408 -0.84 30.77 -8.03
CA ASP A 408 -1.12 30.07 -6.78
C ASP A 408 -0.86 28.56 -6.95
N TRP A 409 0.23 28.09 -6.34
CA TRP A 409 0.62 26.69 -6.26
C TRP A 409 0.75 26.24 -4.80
N GLY A 410 -0.10 26.78 -3.92
CA GLY A 410 -0.10 26.42 -2.51
C GLY A 410 -0.80 25.09 -2.22
N LEU A 411 -0.61 24.58 -1.00
CA LEU A 411 -1.21 23.33 -0.53
C LEU A 411 -2.74 23.31 -0.68
N ARG A 412 -3.39 24.45 -0.39
CA ARG A 412 -4.86 24.57 -0.47
C ARG A 412 -5.37 24.27 -1.88
N ARG A 413 -4.63 24.67 -2.93
CA ARG A 413 -5.02 24.38 -4.31
C ARG A 413 -5.05 22.87 -4.58
N MET A 414 -4.02 22.14 -4.17
CA MET A 414 -3.96 20.68 -4.32
C MET A 414 -5.10 20.01 -3.56
N VAL A 415 -5.28 20.34 -2.28
CA VAL A 415 -6.23 19.64 -1.42
C VAL A 415 -7.67 19.93 -1.80
N LEU A 416 -8.01 21.19 -2.11
CA LEU A 416 -9.36 21.55 -2.54
C LEU A 416 -9.70 21.02 -3.94
N HIS A 417 -8.72 20.92 -4.85
CA HIS A 417 -8.88 20.21 -6.12
C HIS A 417 -9.37 18.78 -5.88
N TYR A 418 -8.65 18.04 -5.03
CA TYR A 418 -9.00 16.64 -4.76
C TYR A 418 -10.29 16.49 -3.97
N ALA A 419 -10.65 17.43 -3.10
CA ALA A 419 -11.96 17.44 -2.45
C ALA A 419 -13.09 17.54 -3.49
N HIS A 420 -12.97 18.45 -4.46
CA HIS A 420 -13.95 18.57 -5.56
C HIS A 420 -13.97 17.32 -6.44
N LEU A 421 -12.80 16.74 -6.75
CA LEU A 421 -12.70 15.54 -7.57
C LEU A 421 -13.38 14.33 -6.88
N CYS A 422 -13.16 14.16 -5.57
CA CYS A 422 -13.83 13.14 -4.77
C CYS A 422 -15.34 13.37 -4.67
N ALA A 423 -15.79 14.61 -4.53
CA ALA A 423 -17.21 14.93 -4.57
C ALA A 423 -17.83 14.54 -5.93
N ALA A 424 -17.13 14.80 -7.04
CA ALA A 424 -17.57 14.48 -8.38
C ALA A 424 -17.70 12.97 -8.66
N THR A 425 -17.02 12.10 -7.88
CA THR A 425 -17.20 10.64 -7.98
C THR A 425 -18.41 10.11 -7.19
N GLY A 426 -19.17 10.98 -6.52
CA GLY A 426 -20.21 10.60 -5.57
C GLY A 426 -19.72 10.48 -4.12
N GLY A 427 -18.49 10.93 -3.83
CA GLY A 427 -17.90 10.94 -2.50
C GLY A 427 -16.97 9.76 -2.19
N VAL A 428 -16.22 9.91 -1.10
CA VAL A 428 -15.30 8.93 -0.51
C VAL A 428 -15.70 8.69 0.97
N ASP A 429 -15.23 7.60 1.58
CA ASP A 429 -15.55 7.30 2.99
C ASP A 429 -14.74 8.18 3.94
N ALA A 430 -13.49 8.48 3.59
CA ALA A 430 -12.67 9.43 4.31
C ALA A 430 -11.75 10.24 3.40
N PHE A 431 -11.25 11.37 3.91
CA PHE A 431 -10.39 12.31 3.20
C PHE A 431 -9.36 12.91 4.16
N LEU A 432 -8.09 12.89 3.78
CA LEU A 432 -7.00 13.50 4.54
C LEU A 432 -6.68 14.91 4.02
N ILE A 433 -6.52 15.89 4.91
CA ILE A 433 -6.21 17.29 4.52
C ILE A 433 -4.72 17.57 4.37
N GLY A 434 -3.87 16.62 4.75
CA GLY A 434 -2.42 16.72 4.78
C GLY A 434 -1.83 15.59 5.61
N THR A 435 -0.55 15.29 5.40
CA THR A 435 0.11 14.12 5.99
C THR A 435 1.58 14.40 6.29
N GLU A 436 2.07 13.96 7.47
CA GLU A 436 3.46 14.02 7.93
C GLU A 436 4.17 15.37 7.69
N MET A 437 3.74 16.43 8.36
CA MET A 437 4.33 17.78 8.18
C MET A 437 4.91 18.37 9.47
N PRO A 438 5.68 17.63 10.30
CA PRO A 438 6.19 18.12 11.58
C PRO A 438 6.99 19.41 11.45
N GLY A 439 7.83 19.54 10.41
CA GLY A 439 8.60 20.76 10.17
C GLY A 439 7.75 22.01 9.90
N LEU A 440 6.49 21.83 9.47
CA LEU A 440 5.53 22.89 9.16
C LEU A 440 4.58 23.15 10.34
N THR A 441 4.01 22.08 10.93
CA THR A 441 3.02 22.17 12.02
C THR A 441 3.61 22.75 13.30
N THR A 442 4.92 22.60 13.51
CA THR A 442 5.65 23.11 14.68
C THR A 442 6.22 24.51 14.51
N ILE A 443 6.12 25.12 13.31
CA ILE A 443 6.49 26.53 13.10
C ILE A 443 5.64 27.42 13.99
N ARG A 444 6.26 28.39 14.65
CA ARG A 444 5.58 29.36 15.52
C ARG A 444 5.68 30.78 14.95
N SER A 445 4.60 31.56 15.11
CA SER A 445 4.57 33.00 14.80
C SER A 445 4.60 33.88 16.05
N GLY A 446 4.72 33.27 17.23
CA GLY A 446 4.89 33.88 18.54
C GLY A 446 5.29 32.80 19.55
N ALA A 447 5.29 33.09 20.85
CA ALA A 447 5.76 32.11 21.85
C ALA A 447 4.99 30.77 21.84
N ALA A 448 3.67 30.81 21.59
CA ALA A 448 2.79 29.64 21.62
C ALA A 448 1.77 29.62 20.46
N THR A 449 2.06 30.33 19.36
CA THR A 449 1.12 30.48 18.24
C THR A 449 1.61 29.68 17.04
N TYR A 450 0.82 28.69 16.60
CA TYR A 450 1.17 27.78 15.49
C TYR A 450 0.36 28.09 14.23
N PRO A 451 0.88 28.91 13.30
CA PRO A 451 0.12 29.35 12.11
C PRO A 451 -0.33 28.21 11.19
N ALA A 452 0.48 27.16 11.02
CA ALA A 452 0.11 26.05 10.14
C ALA A 452 -1.10 25.26 10.66
N VAL A 453 -1.20 25.12 12.00
CA VAL A 453 -2.37 24.48 12.64
C VAL A 453 -3.64 25.28 12.35
N GLN A 454 -3.58 26.61 12.42
CA GLN A 454 -4.73 27.44 12.05
C GLN A 454 -5.08 27.29 10.56
N ALA A 455 -4.08 27.31 9.67
CA ALA A 455 -4.31 27.16 8.24
C ALA A 455 -4.90 25.79 7.87
N PHE A 456 -4.50 24.71 8.56
CA PHE A 456 -5.12 23.40 8.41
C PHE A 456 -6.57 23.38 8.91
N ARG A 457 -6.91 24.09 9.99
CA ARG A 457 -8.31 24.21 10.45
C ARG A 457 -9.18 24.95 9.43
N ASP A 458 -8.65 25.99 8.81
CA ASP A 458 -9.37 26.72 7.76
C ASP A 458 -9.57 25.82 6.53
N LEU A 459 -8.52 25.11 6.10
CA LEU A 459 -8.60 24.12 5.02
C LEU A 459 -9.60 23.00 5.33
N LEU A 460 -9.63 22.52 6.57
CA LEU A 460 -10.57 21.49 7.04
C LEU A 460 -12.03 21.94 6.88
N ALA A 461 -12.35 23.19 7.26
CA ALA A 461 -13.68 23.76 7.09
C ALA A 461 -14.07 23.86 5.60
N ASP A 462 -13.13 24.25 4.74
CA ASP A 462 -13.35 24.33 3.30
C ASP A 462 -13.58 22.95 2.66
N VAL A 463 -12.77 21.95 3.01
CA VAL A 463 -12.96 20.56 2.56
C VAL A 463 -14.31 20.02 3.04
N ARG A 464 -14.71 20.31 4.29
CA ARG A 464 -16.04 19.94 4.80
C ARG A 464 -17.17 20.57 3.99
N SER A 465 -17.01 21.81 3.55
CA SER A 465 -18.02 22.51 2.74
C SER A 465 -18.23 21.84 1.36
N ILE A 466 -17.20 21.18 0.83
CA ILE A 466 -17.22 20.48 -0.47
C ILE A 466 -17.75 19.06 -0.32
N LEU A 467 -17.20 18.27 0.62
CA LEU A 467 -17.51 16.85 0.79
C LEU A 467 -18.79 16.60 1.60
N GLY A 468 -19.28 17.61 2.32
CA GLY A 468 -20.43 17.49 3.21
C GLY A 468 -20.16 16.60 4.43
N PRO A 469 -21.21 16.21 5.18
CA PRO A 469 -21.06 15.47 6.44
C PRO A 469 -20.80 13.96 6.27
N GLY A 470 -20.90 13.43 5.05
CA GLY A 470 -20.81 11.99 4.78
C GLY A 470 -19.38 11.43 4.85
N ALA A 471 -18.42 12.15 4.27
CA ALA A 471 -17.02 11.76 4.31
C ALA A 471 -16.40 12.08 5.68
N LYS A 472 -15.60 11.16 6.22
CA LYS A 472 -14.79 11.40 7.41
C LYS A 472 -13.56 12.21 7.07
N ILE A 473 -13.23 13.26 7.84
CA ILE A 473 -12.09 14.12 7.52
C ILE A 473 -11.09 14.13 8.68
N GLY A 474 -9.80 14.01 8.36
CA GLY A 474 -8.71 14.04 9.34
C GLY A 474 -7.40 14.54 8.76
N TYR A 475 -6.39 14.64 9.61
CA TYR A 475 -4.99 14.90 9.26
C TYR A 475 -4.18 13.67 9.65
N ALA A 476 -3.26 13.21 8.81
CA ALA A 476 -2.37 12.08 9.12
C ALA A 476 -1.07 12.62 9.71
N ALA A 477 -1.02 12.72 11.03
CA ALA A 477 0.18 13.19 11.71
C ALA A 477 1.27 12.13 11.67
N ASP A 478 2.53 12.56 11.53
CA ASP A 478 3.66 11.70 11.82
C ASP A 478 3.60 11.20 13.28
N TRP A 479 4.04 9.97 13.53
CA TRP A 479 4.04 9.37 14.87
C TRP A 479 4.81 10.21 15.90
N SER A 480 5.73 11.08 15.47
CA SER A 480 6.49 11.95 16.36
C SER A 480 5.86 13.34 16.60
N GLU A 481 4.77 13.70 15.91
CA GLU A 481 4.15 15.04 16.04
C GLU A 481 2.77 15.03 16.71
N TYR A 482 2.00 13.95 16.57
CA TYR A 482 0.58 13.93 16.93
C TYR A 482 0.30 14.32 18.40
N PHE A 483 1.23 13.97 19.31
CA PHE A 483 1.03 14.06 20.75
C PHE A 483 1.39 15.41 21.35
N GLY A 484 2.14 16.25 20.63
CA GLY A 484 2.59 17.55 21.09
C GLY A 484 3.96 17.95 20.54
N HIS A 485 4.36 19.19 20.80
CA HIS A 485 5.63 19.76 20.43
C HIS A 485 6.41 20.12 21.70
N GLN A 486 7.60 19.56 21.84
CA GLN A 486 8.55 19.86 22.92
C GLN A 486 9.85 20.38 22.29
N PRO A 487 9.99 21.70 22.08
CA PRO A 487 11.13 22.27 21.36
C PRO A 487 12.45 22.01 22.10
N GLY A 488 13.51 21.71 21.34
CA GLY A 488 14.88 21.51 21.84
C GLY A 488 15.61 22.79 22.24
N ASP A 489 14.92 23.93 22.29
CA ASP A 489 15.48 25.28 22.48
C ASP A 489 15.81 25.61 23.95
N GLY A 490 15.67 24.65 24.86
CA GLY A 490 15.94 24.80 26.29
C GLY A 490 14.85 25.54 27.07
N SER A 491 13.73 25.91 26.43
CA SER A 491 12.57 26.49 27.11
C SER A 491 11.93 25.55 28.13
N GLY A 492 12.02 24.23 27.87
CA GLY A 492 11.24 23.23 28.60
C GLY A 492 9.74 23.26 28.25
N ASP A 493 9.38 23.95 27.17
CA ASP A 493 8.00 24.04 26.71
C ASP A 493 7.44 22.66 26.35
N VAL A 494 6.16 22.43 26.69
CA VAL A 494 5.36 21.33 26.16
C VAL A 494 4.05 21.91 25.65
N PHE A 495 3.82 21.85 24.34
CA PHE A 495 2.59 22.33 23.74
C PHE A 495 1.84 21.20 23.04
N PHE A 496 0.57 21.02 23.36
CA PHE A 496 -0.33 20.18 22.58
C PHE A 496 -0.81 20.94 21.34
N HIS A 497 0.15 21.35 20.51
CA HIS A 497 -0.04 22.32 19.42
C HIS A 497 -1.11 21.92 18.40
N LEU A 498 -1.36 20.62 18.21
CA LEU A 498 -2.39 20.10 17.31
C LEU A 498 -3.78 19.99 17.94
N ASP A 499 -3.93 20.19 19.25
CA ASP A 499 -5.24 20.11 19.93
C ASP A 499 -6.31 21.01 19.31
N PRO A 500 -6.03 22.24 18.82
CA PRO A 500 -7.02 23.02 18.09
C PRO A 500 -7.54 22.32 16.82
N LEU A 501 -6.70 21.58 16.11
CA LEU A 501 -7.10 20.81 14.92
C LEU A 501 -7.82 19.51 15.32
N TRP A 502 -7.33 18.83 16.36
CA TRP A 502 -7.93 17.62 16.92
C TRP A 502 -9.28 17.87 17.56
N ALA A 503 -9.50 19.01 18.20
CA ALA A 503 -10.78 19.37 18.82
C ALA A 503 -11.77 19.95 17.81
N ASP A 504 -11.33 20.39 16.63
CA ASP A 504 -12.18 21.05 15.64
C ASP A 504 -13.37 20.16 15.23
N THR A 505 -14.58 20.71 15.19
CA THR A 505 -15.81 19.92 14.93
C THR A 505 -15.82 19.29 13.54
N ASN A 506 -15.01 19.78 12.60
CA ASN A 506 -14.90 19.23 11.26
C ASN A 506 -13.93 18.04 11.17
N THR A 507 -13.10 17.80 12.19
CA THR A 507 -12.19 16.63 12.27
C THR A 507 -12.97 15.47 12.86
N ASP A 508 -13.03 14.33 12.17
CA ASP A 508 -13.75 13.14 12.62
C ASP A 508 -12.87 12.15 13.41
N PHE A 509 -11.57 12.11 13.11
CA PHE A 509 -10.63 11.15 13.67
C PHE A 509 -9.23 11.77 13.81
N ILE A 510 -8.41 11.18 14.67
CA ILE A 510 -6.99 11.51 14.83
C ILE A 510 -6.21 10.53 13.94
N GLY A 511 -5.68 11.00 12.81
CA GLY A 511 -4.85 10.20 11.93
C GLY A 511 -3.41 10.18 12.40
N ILE A 512 -2.80 9.00 12.45
CA ILE A 512 -1.40 8.81 12.83
C ILE A 512 -0.74 7.85 11.84
N ASP A 513 0.37 8.25 11.26
CA ASP A 513 1.26 7.37 10.50
C ASP A 513 2.16 6.63 11.51
N ASN A 514 1.65 5.48 11.99
CA ASN A 514 2.16 4.78 13.16
C ASN A 514 3.36 3.90 12.82
N TYR A 515 4.54 4.50 12.93
CA TYR A 515 5.83 3.85 12.74
C TYR A 515 6.67 3.78 14.03
N MET A 516 6.01 3.69 15.18
CA MET A 516 6.66 3.64 16.49
C MET A 516 7.46 2.32 16.65
N PRO A 517 8.70 2.35 17.20
CA PRO A 517 9.51 1.14 17.36
C PRO A 517 8.84 0.05 18.19
N LEU A 518 8.89 -1.20 17.73
CA LEU A 518 8.38 -2.38 18.44
C LEU A 518 9.50 -3.30 18.96
N SER A 519 10.76 -2.90 18.82
CA SER A 519 11.91 -3.68 19.29
C SER A 519 13.17 -2.83 19.43
N ASP A 520 14.15 -3.33 20.18
CA ASP A 520 15.53 -2.81 20.26
C ASP A 520 16.54 -3.95 20.08
N TRP A 521 16.25 -4.85 19.14
CA TRP A 521 16.97 -6.11 18.95
C TRP A 521 18.33 -5.93 18.29
N ARG A 522 19.34 -6.72 18.69
CA ARG A 522 20.74 -6.61 18.20
C ARG A 522 21.26 -7.96 17.72
N ASP A 523 22.52 -8.04 17.30
CA ASP A 523 23.13 -9.32 16.96
C ASP A 523 23.53 -10.09 18.23
N GLY A 524 23.40 -11.42 18.17
CA GLY A 524 23.70 -12.30 19.30
C GLY A 524 22.64 -12.27 20.41
N PHE A 525 23.02 -12.72 21.60
CA PHE A 525 22.14 -12.81 22.77
C PHE A 525 22.67 -11.99 23.97
N ASP A 526 23.71 -11.18 23.76
CA ASP A 526 24.35 -10.38 24.82
C ASP A 526 23.64 -9.02 25.06
N HIS A 527 22.64 -8.68 24.25
CA HIS A 527 21.86 -7.45 24.38
C HIS A 527 20.73 -7.60 25.41
N LEU A 528 20.23 -6.46 25.90
CA LEU A 528 19.28 -6.41 27.02
C LEU A 528 18.00 -7.21 26.75
N ASP A 529 17.40 -7.11 25.57
CA ASP A 529 16.15 -7.80 25.22
C ASP A 529 16.30 -9.33 25.21
N ALA A 530 17.44 -9.84 24.75
CA ALA A 530 17.73 -11.27 24.84
C ALA A 530 18.00 -11.69 26.29
N ALA A 531 18.68 -10.85 27.08
CA ALA A 531 18.93 -11.08 28.50
C ALA A 531 17.63 -11.06 29.35
N GLU A 532 16.59 -10.36 28.89
CA GLU A 532 15.22 -10.40 29.44
C GLU A 532 14.47 -11.70 29.13
N GLY A 533 15.05 -12.57 28.28
CA GLY A 533 14.54 -13.91 27.99
C GLY A 533 13.74 -14.04 26.69
N TRP A 534 13.67 -12.98 25.88
CA TRP A 534 13.01 -13.05 24.58
C TRP A 534 13.82 -13.92 23.60
N PRO A 535 13.19 -14.90 22.92
CA PRO A 535 13.93 -15.88 22.12
C PRO A 535 14.30 -15.35 20.72
N ALA A 536 13.53 -14.41 20.19
CA ALA A 536 13.71 -13.86 18.86
C ALA A 536 12.97 -12.52 18.70
N ILE A 537 13.43 -11.71 17.74
CA ILE A 537 12.74 -10.47 17.33
C ILE A 537 11.32 -10.72 16.78
N TYR A 538 11.07 -11.92 16.23
CA TYR A 538 9.76 -12.30 15.68
C TYR A 538 8.76 -12.75 16.75
N ASP A 539 9.19 -12.84 18.02
CA ASP A 539 8.32 -13.28 19.10
C ASP A 539 7.13 -12.30 19.25
N ARG A 540 5.92 -12.84 19.17
CA ARG A 540 4.71 -12.03 19.16
C ARG A 540 4.52 -11.28 20.48
N ALA A 541 4.81 -11.92 21.61
CA ALA A 541 4.67 -11.29 22.92
C ALA A 541 5.75 -10.21 23.15
N TYR A 542 6.97 -10.41 22.63
CA TYR A 542 8.01 -9.38 22.62
C TYR A 542 7.56 -8.12 21.89
N LEU A 543 7.09 -8.27 20.64
CA LEU A 543 6.64 -7.13 19.83
C LEU A 543 5.42 -6.45 20.45
N GLN A 544 4.45 -7.23 20.96
CA GLN A 544 3.26 -6.69 21.63
C GLN A 544 3.58 -5.96 22.93
N GLY A 545 4.50 -6.48 23.74
CA GLY A 545 4.99 -5.83 24.96
C GLY A 545 5.64 -4.47 24.68
N ASN A 546 6.15 -4.28 23.46
CA ASN A 546 6.70 -3.02 22.99
C ASN A 546 5.69 -2.13 22.26
N ILE A 547 4.39 -2.43 22.16
CA ILE A 547 3.43 -1.48 21.54
C ILE A 547 3.12 -0.32 22.51
N ALA A 548 2.82 -0.66 23.77
CA ALA A 548 2.61 0.29 24.87
C ALA A 548 3.70 0.11 25.95
N GLY A 549 4.95 0.02 25.50
CA GLY A 549 6.15 -0.24 26.31
C GLY A 549 7.42 0.03 25.50
N GLY A 550 8.60 -0.13 26.11
CA GLY A 550 9.90 -0.01 25.45
C GLY A 550 10.30 1.42 25.07
N GLU A 551 11.03 1.58 23.97
CA GLU A 551 11.47 2.88 23.46
C GLU A 551 10.26 3.77 23.17
N GLY A 552 10.23 5.00 23.71
CA GLY A 552 9.13 5.95 23.51
C GLY A 552 7.97 5.81 24.51
N PHE A 553 8.05 4.83 25.41
CA PHE A 553 7.10 4.65 26.50
C PHE A 553 7.81 4.55 27.85
N ASP A 554 8.61 3.52 28.04
CA ASP A 554 9.35 3.28 29.29
C ASP A 554 10.64 4.10 29.34
N TRP A 555 11.32 4.20 28.20
CA TRP A 555 12.65 4.78 28.10
C TRP A 555 12.92 5.40 26.72
N PHE A 556 13.99 6.16 26.60
CA PHE A 556 14.52 6.74 25.36
C PHE A 556 16.06 6.69 25.36
N TYR A 557 16.66 6.93 24.20
CA TYR A 557 18.11 7.14 24.08
C TYR A 557 18.45 8.63 24.06
N ALA A 558 19.27 9.08 25.02
CA ALA A 558 19.66 10.49 25.10
C ALA A 558 20.70 10.90 24.04
N SER A 559 21.39 9.92 23.44
CA SER A 559 22.36 10.14 22.39
C SER A 559 22.54 8.91 21.50
N ALA A 560 23.19 9.09 20.34
CA ALA A 560 23.60 7.97 19.49
C ALA A 560 24.61 7.03 20.18
N ALA A 561 25.43 7.57 21.08
CA ALA A 561 26.35 6.77 21.88
C ALA A 561 25.59 5.87 22.87
N ASP A 562 24.58 6.42 23.54
CA ASP A 562 23.70 5.65 24.43
C ASP A 562 22.93 4.57 23.67
N ARG A 563 22.40 4.90 22.48
CA ARG A 563 21.79 3.90 21.58
C ARG A 563 22.76 2.78 21.26
N SER A 564 24.00 3.11 20.89
CA SER A 564 25.03 2.11 20.56
C SER A 564 25.38 1.22 21.75
N ALA A 565 25.48 1.80 22.95
CA ALA A 565 25.78 1.10 24.19
C ALA A 565 24.56 0.44 24.87
N GLN A 566 23.36 0.62 24.29
CA GLN A 566 22.08 0.18 24.86
C GLN A 566 21.78 0.78 26.25
N VAL A 567 22.21 2.02 26.48
CA VAL A 567 21.95 2.78 27.72
C VAL A 567 20.57 3.45 27.64
N ARG A 568 19.58 2.80 28.23
CA ARG A 568 18.17 3.24 28.21
C ARG A 568 17.89 4.22 29.35
N SER A 569 17.46 5.45 29.01
CA SER A 569 17.09 6.48 29.98
C SER A 569 15.58 6.47 30.24
N PRO A 570 15.09 6.40 31.49
CA PRO A 570 13.66 6.32 31.77
C PRO A 570 12.92 7.61 31.37
N ILE A 571 11.71 7.47 30.80
CA ILE A 571 10.82 8.60 30.57
C ILE A 571 10.05 8.91 31.85
N SER A 572 10.23 10.12 32.39
CA SER A 572 9.61 10.58 33.63
C SER A 572 9.18 12.04 33.53
N ASP A 573 8.16 12.40 34.29
CA ASP A 573 7.71 13.78 34.50
C ASP A 573 8.07 14.30 35.91
N GLY A 574 9.04 13.63 36.55
CA GLY A 574 9.50 13.98 37.90
C GLY A 574 8.34 14.09 38.91
N ALA A 575 8.29 15.22 39.63
CA ALA A 575 7.29 15.46 40.67
C ALA A 575 5.87 15.70 40.13
N ALA A 576 5.71 16.07 38.85
CA ALA A 576 4.40 16.30 38.24
C ALA A 576 3.67 14.98 37.91
N GLY A 577 4.42 13.87 37.74
CA GLY A 577 3.84 12.52 37.71
C GLY A 577 2.97 12.20 36.49
N LYS A 578 3.08 12.94 35.38
CA LYS A 578 2.38 12.69 34.11
C LYS A 578 3.37 12.34 32.98
N PRO A 579 4.10 11.21 33.07
CA PRO A 579 5.11 10.86 32.07
C PRO A 579 4.53 10.67 30.67
N TRP A 580 3.23 10.36 30.55
CA TRP A 580 2.53 10.22 29.27
C TRP A 580 2.64 11.44 28.35
N VAL A 581 2.85 12.64 28.91
CA VAL A 581 3.06 13.88 28.15
C VAL A 581 4.31 13.82 27.26
N PHE A 582 5.27 12.95 27.59
CA PHE A 582 6.52 12.75 26.86
C PHE A 582 6.59 11.36 26.18
N ARG A 583 5.52 10.58 26.23
CA ARG A 583 5.47 9.23 25.65
C ARG A 583 4.65 9.23 24.38
N TYR A 584 5.32 9.32 23.23
CA TYR A 584 4.66 9.24 21.93
C TYR A 584 3.98 7.89 21.68
N LYS A 585 4.19 6.86 22.53
CA LYS A 585 3.47 5.58 22.45
C LYS A 585 2.29 5.46 23.42
N ASP A 586 2.13 6.39 24.35
CA ASP A 586 1.08 6.33 25.36
C ASP A 586 -0.24 6.88 24.83
N LEU A 587 -0.72 6.27 23.73
CA LEU A 587 -1.95 6.65 23.03
C LEU A 587 -3.15 6.65 23.98
N ARG A 588 -3.21 5.70 24.92
CA ARG A 588 -4.30 5.61 25.90
C ARG A 588 -4.31 6.81 26.83
N ALA A 589 -3.19 7.10 27.48
CA ALA A 589 -3.16 8.20 28.44
C ALA A 589 -3.37 9.55 27.74
N TRP A 590 -2.76 9.75 26.57
CA TRP A 590 -3.00 10.93 25.73
C TRP A 590 -4.50 11.05 25.40
N TRP A 591 -5.10 10.02 24.80
CA TRP A 591 -6.49 10.05 24.37
C TRP A 591 -7.51 10.23 25.51
N SER A 592 -7.23 9.68 26.70
CA SER A 592 -8.15 9.69 27.84
C SER A 592 -7.90 10.81 28.87
N SER A 593 -6.86 11.62 28.70
CA SER A 593 -6.51 12.69 29.65
C SER A 593 -6.89 14.07 29.12
N ALA A 594 -7.17 14.99 30.05
CA ALA A 594 -7.22 16.41 29.72
C ALA A 594 -5.78 16.91 29.48
N HIS A 595 -5.59 17.68 28.41
CA HIS A 595 -4.30 18.21 28.01
C HIS A 595 -4.09 19.60 28.60
N TYR A 596 -2.87 19.88 29.05
CA TYR A 596 -2.47 21.15 29.64
C TYR A 596 -1.10 21.54 29.11
N ASP A 597 -1.02 22.64 28.37
CA ASP A 597 0.26 23.17 27.91
C ASP A 597 1.17 23.53 29.10
N ARG A 598 2.48 23.42 28.89
CA ARG A 598 3.50 23.68 29.90
C ARG A 598 4.52 24.71 29.43
N PRO A 599 4.15 25.99 29.28
CA PRO A 599 5.12 27.03 28.95
C PRO A 599 6.19 27.13 30.06
N GLY A 600 7.47 27.09 29.67
CA GLY A 600 8.60 27.06 30.60
C GLY A 600 8.65 25.79 31.47
N GLY A 601 8.01 24.71 31.03
CA GLY A 601 7.89 23.46 31.80
C GLY A 601 6.85 23.50 32.93
N VAL A 602 6.05 24.56 33.03
CA VAL A 602 5.04 24.72 34.10
C VAL A 602 3.64 24.51 33.54
N GLU A 603 2.95 23.50 34.05
CA GLU A 603 1.58 23.18 33.65
C GLU A 603 0.61 24.35 33.83
N SER A 604 -0.11 24.67 32.76
CA SER A 604 -1.11 25.74 32.72
C SER A 604 -2.31 25.40 33.61
N GLY A 605 -2.94 26.42 34.20
CA GLY A 605 -4.13 26.25 35.04
C GLY A 605 -5.41 25.90 34.27
N THR A 606 -5.38 25.99 32.93
CA THR A 606 -6.51 25.71 32.04
C THR A 606 -6.13 24.65 31.02
N PRO A 607 -7.02 23.67 30.75
CA PRO A 607 -6.76 22.69 29.71
C PRO A 607 -6.84 23.32 28.32
N THR A 608 -6.30 22.62 27.32
CA THR A 608 -6.46 22.95 25.90
C THR A 608 -7.89 22.67 25.43
N ALA A 609 -8.15 22.83 24.13
CA ALA A 609 -9.44 22.51 23.53
C ALA A 609 -9.73 20.99 23.46
N TRP A 610 -8.74 20.13 23.70
CA TRP A 610 -8.93 18.68 23.61
C TRP A 610 -9.92 18.19 24.67
N ALA A 611 -10.96 17.51 24.21
CA ALA A 611 -11.88 16.79 25.05
C ALA A 611 -11.45 15.31 25.11
N PRO A 612 -11.19 14.76 26.31
CA PRO A 612 -10.81 13.36 26.45
C PRO A 612 -11.80 12.42 25.75
N GLN A 613 -11.26 11.43 25.05
CA GLN A 613 -12.00 10.38 24.37
C GLN A 613 -12.94 10.86 23.24
N SER A 614 -12.80 12.10 22.80
CA SER A 614 -13.78 12.73 21.90
C SER A 614 -13.79 12.14 20.49
N LYS A 615 -12.67 11.57 20.03
CA LYS A 615 -12.51 11.06 18.66
C LYS A 615 -11.70 9.77 18.62
N PRO A 616 -11.98 8.85 17.69
CA PRO A 616 -11.16 7.68 17.48
C PRO A 616 -9.81 8.04 16.83
N ILE A 617 -8.83 7.18 17.06
CA ILE A 617 -7.52 7.17 16.42
C ILE A 617 -7.57 6.19 15.24
N TRP A 618 -7.10 6.64 14.08
CA TRP A 618 -6.90 5.81 12.91
C TRP A 618 -5.41 5.79 12.59
N PHE A 619 -4.84 4.60 12.44
CA PHE A 619 -3.50 4.50 11.89
C PHE A 619 -3.58 4.62 10.38
N THR A 620 -3.39 5.84 9.88
CA THR A 620 -3.46 6.17 8.44
C THR A 620 -2.37 5.47 7.65
N GLU A 621 -1.27 5.13 8.33
CA GLU A 621 -0.26 4.18 7.91
C GLU A 621 0.21 3.34 9.10
N LEU A 622 0.58 2.09 8.86
CA LEU A 622 1.38 1.26 9.76
C LEU A 622 2.14 0.21 8.97
N GLY A 623 3.33 -0.16 9.44
CA GLY A 623 4.13 -1.21 8.82
C GLY A 623 5.58 -1.07 9.21
N CYS A 624 6.43 -1.97 8.70
CA CYS A 624 7.88 -1.84 8.79
C CYS A 624 8.52 -2.26 7.46
N PRO A 625 9.76 -1.83 7.15
CA PRO A 625 10.42 -2.24 5.93
C PRO A 625 10.77 -3.74 5.99
N ALA A 626 10.83 -4.41 4.84
CA ALA A 626 11.19 -5.83 4.75
C ALA A 626 12.71 -6.03 4.87
N ILE A 627 13.27 -5.56 5.98
CA ILE A 627 14.68 -5.58 6.31
C ILE A 627 14.83 -6.25 7.67
N ASP A 628 15.87 -7.06 7.87
CA ASP A 628 16.18 -7.61 9.19
C ASP A 628 16.21 -6.49 10.24
N ARG A 629 15.49 -6.69 11.34
CA ARG A 629 15.24 -5.65 12.38
C ARG A 629 14.35 -4.48 11.94
N GLY A 630 13.48 -4.67 10.94
CA GLY A 630 12.48 -3.68 10.50
C GLY A 630 11.70 -3.04 11.64
N THR A 631 11.34 -3.81 12.68
CA THR A 631 10.61 -3.35 13.86
C THR A 631 11.40 -2.43 14.80
N ASN A 632 12.74 -2.35 14.67
CA ASN A 632 13.57 -1.43 15.46
C ASN A 632 13.37 0.02 15.05
N GLN A 633 13.05 0.26 13.79
CA GLN A 633 12.86 1.60 13.26
C GLN A 633 11.87 1.55 12.08
N PRO A 634 10.56 1.33 12.35
CA PRO A 634 9.59 1.04 11.30
C PRO A 634 9.39 2.14 10.26
N ASN A 635 9.76 3.38 10.59
CA ASN A 635 9.56 4.55 9.74
C ASN A 635 10.57 4.67 8.58
N VAL A 636 11.71 3.99 8.65
CA VAL A 636 12.75 4.17 7.63
C VAL A 636 12.38 3.50 6.33
N PHE A 637 12.53 4.25 5.25
CA PHE A 637 12.32 3.78 3.90
C PHE A 637 13.67 3.65 3.18
N PHE A 638 13.85 2.57 2.42
CA PHE A 638 15.04 2.38 1.60
C PHE A 638 14.78 2.89 0.19
N ASP A 639 15.42 4.00 -0.18
CA ASP A 639 15.40 4.56 -1.52
C ASP A 639 16.75 5.24 -1.83
N PRO A 640 17.72 4.57 -2.47
CA PRO A 640 19.10 5.05 -2.59
C PRO A 640 19.30 6.46 -3.17
N LYS A 641 18.31 7.00 -3.88
CA LYS A 641 18.36 8.39 -4.38
C LYS A 641 18.04 9.43 -3.30
N SER A 642 17.26 9.08 -2.28
CA SER A 642 16.75 10.02 -1.27
C SER A 642 17.75 10.25 -0.14
N SER A 643 17.79 11.48 0.37
CA SER A 643 18.49 11.84 1.60
C SER A 643 17.90 11.21 2.86
N GLU A 644 16.70 10.63 2.78
CA GLU A 644 16.03 9.95 3.90
C GLU A 644 16.13 8.41 3.80
N SER A 645 17.07 7.92 2.97
CA SER A 645 17.30 6.49 2.75
C SER A 645 18.14 5.89 3.87
N PHE A 646 17.50 5.05 4.69
CA PHE A 646 18.16 4.38 5.81
C PHE A 646 17.77 2.91 5.90
N VAL A 647 18.54 2.16 6.69
CA VAL A 647 18.17 0.83 7.17
C VAL A 647 17.88 0.94 8.68
N PRO A 648 17.03 0.06 9.24
CA PRO A 648 16.68 0.12 10.65
C PRO A 648 17.90 0.05 11.57
N TYR A 649 17.77 0.59 12.79
CA TYR A 649 18.85 0.54 13.77
C TYR A 649 19.38 -0.88 13.96
N PHE A 650 20.71 -1.00 13.85
CA PHE A 650 21.47 -2.25 13.97
C PHE A 650 21.17 -3.29 12.87
N SER A 651 20.36 -2.97 11.87
CA SER A 651 20.09 -3.86 10.72
C SER A 651 21.35 -4.15 9.90
N ARG A 652 21.38 -5.32 9.26
CA ARG A 652 22.40 -5.67 8.25
C ARG A 652 21.96 -5.30 6.83
N GLY A 653 20.76 -4.76 6.65
CA GLY A 653 20.21 -4.43 5.34
C GLY A 653 19.77 -5.66 4.55
N TRP A 654 19.47 -6.77 5.22
CA TRP A 654 19.06 -8.02 4.56
C TRP A 654 17.55 -8.08 4.39
N ARG A 655 17.08 -8.57 3.24
CA ARG A 655 15.64 -8.76 3.03
C ARG A 655 15.09 -9.76 4.06
N ASP A 656 14.03 -9.36 4.74
CA ASP A 656 13.30 -10.17 5.69
C ASP A 656 11.80 -9.90 5.54
N ASP A 657 11.06 -10.84 4.95
CA ASP A 657 9.61 -10.70 4.80
C ASP A 657 8.86 -11.14 6.06
N ALA A 658 9.48 -12.00 6.89
CA ALA A 658 8.87 -12.54 8.10
C ALA A 658 8.71 -11.47 9.18
N ILE A 659 9.63 -10.49 9.24
CA ILE A 659 9.54 -9.38 10.19
C ILE A 659 8.35 -8.46 9.91
N GLN A 660 8.03 -8.17 8.64
CA GLN A 660 6.84 -7.39 8.28
C GLN A 660 5.57 -8.10 8.75
N ARG A 661 5.52 -9.41 8.51
CA ARG A 661 4.41 -10.24 8.94
C ARG A 661 4.25 -10.23 10.47
N ALA A 662 5.34 -10.44 11.21
CA ALA A 662 5.34 -10.40 12.66
C ALA A 662 4.89 -9.02 13.20
N TYR A 663 5.31 -7.92 12.56
CA TYR A 663 4.85 -6.56 12.90
C TYR A 663 3.33 -6.41 12.76
N LEU A 664 2.78 -6.82 11.60
CA LEU A 664 1.34 -6.70 11.32
C LEU A 664 0.52 -7.57 12.29
N GLU A 665 0.93 -8.84 12.47
CA GLU A 665 0.26 -9.76 13.38
C GLU A 665 0.28 -9.25 14.83
N ALA A 666 1.43 -8.79 15.33
CA ALA A 666 1.54 -8.23 16.68
C ALA A 666 0.64 -6.99 16.86
N THR A 667 0.69 -6.05 15.92
CA THR A 667 -0.05 -4.78 15.97
C THR A 667 -1.55 -5.00 15.95
N TYR A 668 -2.07 -5.73 14.95
CA TYR A 668 -3.51 -5.93 14.81
C TYR A 668 -4.10 -6.76 15.96
N LEU A 669 -3.40 -7.81 16.41
CA LEU A 669 -3.86 -8.59 17.57
C LEU A 669 -3.86 -7.74 18.84
N PHE A 670 -2.85 -6.91 19.07
CA PHE A 670 -2.80 -6.07 20.27
C PHE A 670 -3.98 -5.10 20.33
N TRP A 671 -4.26 -4.39 19.24
CA TRP A 671 -5.35 -3.41 19.19
C TRP A 671 -6.74 -4.05 19.00
N GLY A 672 -6.81 -5.32 18.58
CA GLY A 672 -8.02 -6.13 18.55
C GLY A 672 -8.50 -6.56 19.93
N GLU A 673 -7.60 -6.62 20.93
CA GLU A 673 -7.95 -6.94 22.31
C GLU A 673 -8.60 -5.74 23.03
N ALA A 674 -9.82 -5.93 23.52
CA ALA A 674 -10.57 -4.88 24.22
C ALA A 674 -9.85 -4.34 25.47
N ALA A 675 -9.02 -5.18 26.11
CA ALA A 675 -8.20 -4.78 27.25
C ALA A 675 -7.15 -3.70 26.89
N ASN A 676 -6.69 -3.68 25.64
CA ASN A 676 -5.70 -2.74 25.11
C ASN A 676 -6.36 -1.54 24.41
N ASN A 677 -7.56 -1.75 23.87
CA ASN A 677 -8.30 -0.76 23.09
C ASN A 677 -9.64 -0.39 23.77
N PRO A 678 -9.66 0.57 24.70
CA PRO A 678 -10.85 0.88 25.50
C PRO A 678 -11.97 1.52 24.66
N LEU A 679 -13.22 1.42 25.14
CA LEU A 679 -14.37 2.12 24.56
C LEU A 679 -14.44 3.57 25.05
N SER A 680 -14.78 4.48 24.15
CA SER A 680 -15.08 5.88 24.45
C SER A 680 -16.41 5.99 25.17
N SER A 681 -16.43 6.73 26.28
CA SER A 681 -17.69 7.15 26.92
C SER A 681 -18.44 8.22 26.12
N VAL A 682 -17.84 8.80 25.08
CA VAL A 682 -18.42 9.90 24.27
C VAL A 682 -19.14 9.37 23.04
N TYR A 683 -18.47 8.54 22.23
CA TYR A 683 -19.04 8.02 20.97
C TYR A 683 -19.32 6.51 20.97
N GLY A 684 -19.01 5.81 22.06
CA GLY A 684 -19.35 4.39 22.24
C GLY A 684 -18.53 3.39 21.39
N GLY A 685 -17.54 3.85 20.62
CA GLY A 685 -16.61 3.01 19.86
C GLY A 685 -15.23 2.90 20.52
N HIS A 686 -14.37 2.04 19.97
CA HIS A 686 -13.01 1.85 20.46
C HIS A 686 -12.09 3.05 20.20
N MET A 687 -11.06 3.22 21.03
CA MET A 687 -10.03 4.25 20.90
C MET A 687 -9.32 4.16 19.55
N VAL A 688 -8.77 3.00 19.20
CA VAL A 688 -8.18 2.73 17.88
C VAL A 688 -9.23 2.06 16.99
N ASN A 689 -9.54 2.66 15.85
CA ASN A 689 -10.46 2.09 14.87
C ASN A 689 -9.72 1.14 13.92
N VAL A 690 -9.48 -0.10 14.39
CA VAL A 690 -8.69 -1.12 13.67
C VAL A 690 -9.12 -1.35 12.20
N PRO A 691 -10.42 -1.37 11.85
CA PRO A 691 -10.84 -1.57 10.46
C PRO A 691 -10.39 -0.49 9.46
N GLU A 692 -9.93 0.67 9.93
CA GLU A 692 -9.38 1.76 9.11
C GLU A 692 -7.86 1.95 9.31
N CYS A 693 -7.20 1.04 10.04
CA CYS A 693 -5.76 1.08 10.25
C CYS A 693 -5.02 0.45 9.05
N ALA A 694 -4.51 1.29 8.16
CA ALA A 694 -4.05 0.90 6.83
C ALA A 694 -2.60 0.42 6.84
N ALA A 695 -2.39 -0.84 6.41
CA ALA A 695 -1.05 -1.37 6.24
C ALA A 695 -0.35 -0.72 5.03
N TRP A 696 0.84 -0.16 5.26
CA TRP A 696 1.71 0.37 4.23
C TRP A 696 2.59 -0.77 3.67
N THR A 697 2.49 -1.20 2.41
CA THR A 697 1.61 -0.68 1.35
C THR A 697 1.32 -1.70 0.23
N TRP A 698 0.23 -1.52 -0.51
CA TRP A 698 -0.09 -2.27 -1.74
C TRP A 698 0.13 -1.41 -2.99
N ASP A 699 0.73 -1.96 -4.03
CA ASP A 699 1.07 -1.26 -5.27
C ASP A 699 0.11 -1.61 -6.42
N ALA A 700 -0.38 -0.57 -7.10
CA ALA A 700 -1.23 -0.67 -8.29
C ALA A 700 -0.48 -1.25 -9.51
N ARG A 701 0.86 -1.29 -9.48
CA ARG A 701 1.70 -1.97 -10.45
C ARG A 701 1.76 -3.47 -10.09
N PRO A 702 1.20 -4.38 -10.90
CA PRO A 702 0.96 -5.74 -10.41
C PRO A 702 2.23 -6.59 -10.30
N TYR A 703 2.39 -7.31 -9.19
CA TYR A 703 3.49 -8.27 -9.04
C TYR A 703 3.32 -9.54 -9.90
N PRO A 704 4.33 -10.09 -10.59
CA PRO A 704 5.76 -9.77 -10.46
C PRO A 704 6.25 -8.71 -11.45
N PHE A 705 5.36 -8.11 -12.25
CA PHE A 705 5.75 -7.16 -13.29
C PHE A 705 6.44 -5.96 -12.66
N PHE A 706 5.84 -5.35 -11.64
CA PHE A 706 6.63 -4.62 -10.66
C PHE A 706 7.07 -5.61 -9.56
N PRO A 707 8.36 -5.67 -9.20
CA PRO A 707 9.47 -4.80 -9.64
C PRO A 707 10.27 -5.28 -10.88
N ALA A 708 9.88 -6.36 -11.56
CA ALA A 708 10.74 -7.01 -12.56
C ALA A 708 10.95 -6.23 -13.88
N LEU A 709 10.00 -5.38 -14.30
CA LEU A 709 10.08 -4.63 -15.56
C LEU A 709 10.89 -3.33 -15.37
N THR A 710 12.21 -3.46 -15.28
CA THR A 710 13.13 -2.34 -15.05
C THR A 710 13.23 -1.33 -16.21
N ASP A 711 12.75 -1.72 -17.40
CA ASP A 711 12.65 -0.83 -18.57
C ASP A 711 11.38 0.04 -18.53
N VAL A 712 10.45 -0.27 -17.61
CA VAL A 712 9.19 0.48 -17.39
C VAL A 712 9.28 1.33 -16.13
N TRP A 713 9.82 0.77 -15.04
CA TRP A 713 9.92 1.44 -13.74
C TRP A 713 11.36 1.44 -13.22
N THR A 714 11.81 2.60 -12.74
CA THR A 714 13.20 2.80 -12.25
C THR A 714 13.37 2.46 -10.78
N ASP A 715 12.29 2.46 -9.99
CA ASP A 715 12.25 2.25 -8.54
C ASP A 715 12.09 0.77 -8.13
N GLY A 716 12.14 -0.17 -9.08
CA GLY A 716 11.98 -1.60 -8.79
C GLY A 716 12.99 -2.15 -7.77
N GLY A 717 14.18 -1.57 -7.69
CA GLY A 717 15.19 -1.94 -6.68
C GLY A 717 14.72 -1.74 -5.23
N ASN A 718 13.83 -0.77 -5.00
CA ASN A 718 13.34 -0.41 -3.66
C ASN A 718 12.40 -1.48 -3.10
N TRP A 719 11.65 -2.20 -3.95
CA TRP A 719 10.74 -3.27 -3.52
C TRP A 719 11.42 -4.29 -2.61
N ARG A 720 12.68 -4.64 -2.89
CA ARG A 720 13.43 -5.67 -2.15
C ARG A 720 13.52 -5.38 -0.65
N LEU A 721 13.62 -4.11 -0.25
CA LEU A 721 13.88 -3.69 1.13
C LEU A 721 12.81 -2.73 1.67
N GLY A 722 11.97 -2.14 0.82
CA GLY A 722 10.90 -1.24 1.26
C GLY A 722 9.68 -1.98 1.82
N HIS A 723 8.66 -1.21 2.16
CA HIS A 723 7.46 -1.67 2.87
C HIS A 723 6.46 -2.48 2.04
N TRP A 724 6.62 -2.56 0.71
CA TRP A 724 5.70 -3.24 -0.19
C TRP A 724 5.21 -4.60 0.33
N LEU A 725 3.90 -4.74 0.44
CA LEU A 725 3.22 -6.00 0.75
C LEU A 725 2.90 -6.80 -0.51
N THR A 726 2.78 -6.13 -1.67
CA THR A 726 2.49 -6.78 -2.95
C THR A 726 3.57 -7.80 -3.29
N GLY A 727 3.16 -9.06 -3.42
CA GLY A 727 4.06 -10.19 -3.67
C GLY A 727 4.61 -10.88 -2.41
N ARG A 728 4.39 -10.31 -1.21
CA ARG A 728 4.75 -10.87 0.10
C ARG A 728 3.50 -11.29 0.91
N LEU A 729 2.56 -10.37 1.12
CA LEU A 729 1.28 -10.67 1.75
C LEU A 729 0.49 -11.62 0.85
N GLY A 730 0.00 -12.72 1.42
CA GLY A 730 -0.54 -13.87 0.69
C GLY A 730 0.41 -15.08 0.67
N ALA A 731 1.69 -14.91 1.02
CA ALA A 731 2.55 -16.03 1.41
C ALA A 731 2.14 -16.51 2.81
N VAL A 732 2.00 -17.83 2.99
CA VAL A 732 1.40 -18.36 4.22
C VAL A 732 2.39 -18.37 5.38
N SER A 733 1.91 -18.05 6.58
CA SER A 733 2.69 -18.25 7.82
C SER A 733 3.16 -19.70 7.91
N LEU A 734 4.44 -19.91 8.22
CA LEU A 734 4.96 -21.24 8.51
C LEU A 734 4.22 -21.87 9.71
N ALA A 735 3.95 -21.08 10.74
CA ALA A 735 3.20 -21.51 11.92
C ALA A 735 1.77 -21.94 11.55
N ALA A 736 1.05 -21.13 10.77
CA ALA A 736 -0.31 -21.45 10.34
C ALA A 736 -0.33 -22.69 9.43
N LEU A 737 0.63 -22.82 8.52
CA LEU A 737 0.73 -23.99 7.64
C LEU A 737 0.94 -25.28 8.44
N VAL A 738 1.91 -25.29 9.37
CA VAL A 738 2.17 -26.46 10.21
C VAL A 738 0.94 -26.81 11.07
N ARG A 739 0.30 -25.80 11.67
CA ARG A 739 -0.95 -25.97 12.43
C ARG A 739 -2.03 -26.62 11.57
N HIS A 740 -2.26 -26.10 10.36
CA HIS A 740 -3.27 -26.62 9.44
C HIS A 740 -2.96 -28.08 9.02
N LEU A 741 -1.70 -28.44 8.81
CA LEU A 741 -1.30 -29.80 8.48
C LEU A 741 -1.51 -30.76 9.66
N CYS A 742 -1.18 -30.34 10.89
CA CYS A 742 -1.39 -31.12 12.10
C CYS A 742 -2.87 -31.37 12.40
N LEU A 743 -3.70 -30.33 12.35
CA LEU A 743 -5.15 -30.45 12.53
C LEU A 743 -5.75 -31.41 11.51
N ARG A 744 -5.31 -31.31 10.25
CA ARG A 744 -5.76 -32.22 9.20
C ARG A 744 -5.35 -33.68 9.45
N ALA A 745 -4.17 -33.91 9.99
CA ALA A 745 -3.72 -35.25 10.38
C ALA A 745 -4.51 -35.83 11.58
N GLY A 746 -5.42 -35.05 12.17
CA GLY A 746 -6.24 -35.45 13.31
C GLY A 746 -5.57 -35.20 14.66
N LEU A 747 -4.51 -34.39 14.71
CA LEU A 747 -3.89 -34.00 15.97
C LEU A 747 -4.80 -32.98 16.69
N PRO A 748 -5.14 -33.18 17.97
CA PRO A 748 -5.86 -32.20 18.77
C PRO A 748 -5.12 -30.85 18.85
N GLU A 749 -5.86 -29.75 18.77
CA GLU A 749 -5.31 -28.39 18.75
C GLU A 749 -4.47 -28.06 19.99
N ASP A 750 -4.87 -28.56 21.17
CA ASP A 750 -4.16 -28.39 22.44
C ASP A 750 -2.78 -29.07 22.49
N ARG A 751 -2.44 -29.88 21.47
CA ARG A 751 -1.13 -30.52 21.30
C ARG A 751 -0.28 -29.89 20.19
N ILE A 752 -0.75 -28.80 19.59
CA ILE A 752 -0.04 -28.12 18.50
C ILE A 752 0.61 -26.85 19.06
N ASP A 753 1.93 -26.88 19.22
CA ASP A 753 2.73 -25.70 19.54
C ASP A 753 3.55 -25.28 18.32
N VAL A 754 3.23 -24.10 17.79
CA VAL A 754 3.90 -23.48 16.64
C VAL A 754 4.52 -22.13 17.00
N THR A 755 4.62 -21.80 18.28
CA THR A 755 5.08 -20.49 18.77
C THR A 755 6.54 -20.19 18.41
N GLY A 756 7.37 -21.23 18.25
CA GLY A 756 8.76 -21.12 17.80
C GLY A 756 8.97 -21.16 16.28
N LEU A 757 7.90 -21.08 15.48
CA LEU A 757 8.00 -21.08 14.02
C LEU A 757 7.79 -19.68 13.44
N TRP A 758 8.83 -19.15 12.81
CA TRP A 758 8.80 -17.86 12.12
C TRP A 758 9.20 -18.06 10.67
N GLY A 759 8.48 -17.41 9.77
CA GLY A 759 8.73 -17.52 8.33
C GLY A 759 7.46 -17.49 7.51
N ALA A 760 7.65 -17.34 6.21
CA ALA A 760 6.58 -17.37 5.21
C ALA A 760 6.89 -18.41 4.13
N VAL A 761 5.85 -19.03 3.57
CA VAL A 761 5.92 -19.98 2.47
C VAL A 761 5.15 -19.43 1.29
N GLU A 762 5.82 -19.21 0.16
CA GLU A 762 5.22 -18.52 -0.99
C GLU A 762 4.22 -19.37 -1.78
N GLY A 763 4.35 -20.71 -1.83
CA GLY A 763 3.56 -21.57 -2.71
C GLY A 763 4.05 -23.00 -2.87
#